data_AF-A0A4V1K252-F1
#
_entry.id   AF-A0A4V1K252-F1
#
_cell.length_a   1.000
_cell.length_b   1.000
_cell.length_c   1.000
_cell.angle_alpha   90.00
_cell.angle_beta   90.00
_cell.angle_gamma   90.00
#
_symmetry.space_group_name_H-M   'P 1'
#
loop_
_entity.id
_entity.type
_entity.pdbx_description
1 polymer ?
#
loop_
_entity_poly.entity_id
_entity_poly.type
_entity_poly.pdbx_seq_one_letter_code
_entity_poly.pdbx_strand_id
1 'polypeptide(L)'
;MKNHYRRLICISLILVTIVCTFAVSVAKTEPWSAYQKFIPEDTPVVKRHLRGAWISTVVNLDWPSADTRKIENPAERISKSKEELVDILDSAVDMNLNAVFFQVSPEGDAFYKSDIVPWSRYLTGTFGKDPGFDPLEFAVEEAHKRNLEIHAWFNPYRVSMNTTDSTISSLKIEKSVYKEHPGWIKTATNRFVVDPGIPEARQWVINRVMEVVENYDVDGVHFDDYFYYEQYEGELKDQDTYNKYNKGQFSNIGDFRRNNTYLLVKELSQKIRGTKSWVKFGISPSGIWGNKSDGHSDGSNTNSGFTNYDKCFADTKKWVEEELIDYIAPQVYFTFANIRAPYGEIGSWWADVCRGKNVHLYIGQAFYKINDDSDQYFKGENAVPELTRQLKFNAVKPEIMGTVMFRFMNFRDSGKQQAVKAIKNDLWSQKALIPVMPWKGGSAPNTPTLGKLDTLSKGVEISWTDNDPDTAYYAIYRFNTGEKADTTSDNSAYKLIATVRKNSQGEQKFVDYEVENADSVYYVVTALDRLHNESEGLAISTNQSKHFPDVGMKYSWAVDAIDMLYKEGVVKGDENGMFNPGVNTKRADFTIMIIRALNLEADFEDNFDDVKQDAYYYEAVGIAKALGIVKGDGRNFNPNSNITREDMMVIVVNALRIAGAKIDKADEQFLENYSDAKSISSYAREGVAILTKEGVVNGFDGKINPKNLATRAEIAVVIAKLLTNIEYV
;
A
#
# COMPACT_ATOMS: atom_id res chain seq x y z
N MET A 1 -56.71 -52.82 -56.01
CA MET A 1 -55.77 -53.91 -56.34
C MET A 1 -54.35 -53.35 -56.46
N LYS A 2 -53.51 -53.76 -55.50
CA LYS A 2 -52.06 -53.97 -55.58
C LYS A 2 -51.26 -53.09 -56.57
N ASN A 3 -50.98 -51.85 -56.18
CA ASN A 3 -49.63 -51.24 -56.30
C ASN A 3 -49.53 -49.78 -55.83
N HIS A 4 -50.63 -49.14 -55.41
CA HIS A 4 -50.58 -47.77 -54.87
C HIS A 4 -50.36 -47.66 -53.35
N TYR A 5 -50.38 -48.75 -52.60
CA TYR A 5 -50.22 -48.73 -51.13
C TYR A 5 -48.81 -49.08 -50.62
N ARG A 6 -47.83 -49.37 -51.50
CA ARG A 6 -46.44 -49.67 -51.09
C ARG A 6 -45.46 -48.51 -51.21
N ARG A 7 -45.82 -47.40 -51.87
CA ARG A 7 -44.97 -46.20 -51.94
C ARG A 7 -45.25 -45.15 -50.86
N LEU A 8 -46.38 -45.26 -50.15
CA LEU A 8 -46.73 -44.33 -49.06
C LEU A 8 -46.19 -44.75 -47.68
N ILE A 9 -45.74 -46.00 -47.49
CA ILE A 9 -45.20 -46.46 -46.19
C ILE A 9 -43.66 -46.36 -46.12
N CYS A 10 -42.95 -46.35 -47.26
CA CYS A 10 -41.50 -46.10 -47.27
C CYS A 10 -41.11 -44.60 -47.25
N ILE A 11 -42.03 -43.69 -47.57
CA ILE A 11 -41.76 -42.24 -47.48
C ILE A 11 -42.04 -41.73 -46.05
N SER A 12 -42.93 -42.37 -45.28
CA SER A 12 -43.19 -42.02 -43.88
C SER A 12 -42.14 -42.54 -42.89
N LEU A 13 -41.35 -43.57 -43.24
CA LEU A 13 -40.28 -44.10 -42.39
C LEU A 13 -38.91 -43.47 -42.66
N ILE A 14 -38.73 -42.77 -43.79
CA ILE A 14 -37.52 -41.98 -44.07
C ILE A 14 -37.71 -40.50 -43.69
N LEU A 15 -38.95 -39.99 -43.59
CA LEU A 15 -39.20 -38.66 -43.03
C LEU A 15 -39.24 -38.60 -41.48
N VAL A 16 -39.28 -39.74 -40.78
CA VAL A 16 -39.21 -39.79 -39.31
C VAL A 16 -37.79 -40.13 -38.80
N THR A 17 -36.84 -40.41 -39.69
CA THR A 17 -35.40 -40.50 -39.35
C THR A 17 -34.58 -39.26 -39.76
N ILE A 18 -35.24 -38.19 -40.19
CA ILE A 18 -34.62 -36.86 -40.44
C ILE A 18 -35.46 -35.77 -39.76
N VAL A 19 -35.86 -35.99 -38.50
CA VAL A 19 -36.28 -34.91 -37.57
C VAL A 19 -35.78 -35.27 -36.17
N CYS A 20 -34.49 -35.56 -36.07
CA CYS A 20 -33.70 -35.52 -34.84
C CYS A 20 -32.24 -35.25 -35.23
N THR A 21 -32.01 -34.32 -36.15
CA THR A 21 -30.80 -33.51 -35.99
C THR A 21 -31.03 -32.76 -34.71
N PHE A 22 -30.40 -33.21 -33.64
CA PHE A 22 -30.08 -32.35 -32.52
C PHE A 22 -29.64 -31.02 -33.14
N ALA A 23 -30.47 -29.99 -33.00
CA ALA A 23 -29.95 -28.66 -32.90
C ALA A 23 -29.15 -28.69 -31.60
N VAL A 24 -27.93 -29.25 -31.66
CA VAL A 24 -26.87 -28.80 -30.78
C VAL A 24 -26.74 -27.36 -31.20
N SER A 25 -27.49 -26.50 -30.50
CA SER A 25 -27.06 -25.15 -30.22
C SER A 25 -25.63 -25.33 -29.73
N VAL A 26 -24.67 -25.24 -30.65
CA VAL A 26 -23.29 -24.95 -30.26
C VAL A 26 -23.43 -23.55 -29.73
N ALA A 27 -23.71 -23.44 -28.43
CA ALA A 27 -23.71 -22.17 -27.74
C ALA A 27 -22.41 -21.51 -28.17
N LYS A 28 -22.51 -20.36 -28.86
CA LYS A 28 -21.33 -19.62 -29.27
C LYS A 28 -20.54 -19.40 -27.98
N THR A 29 -19.37 -20.01 -27.88
CA THR A 29 -18.50 -19.82 -26.73
C THR A 29 -18.08 -18.37 -26.76
N GLU A 30 -18.47 -17.61 -25.73
CA GLU A 30 -18.12 -16.20 -25.64
C GLU A 30 -16.58 -16.05 -25.67
N PRO A 31 -16.04 -14.97 -26.24
CA PRO A 31 -14.59 -14.82 -26.39
C PRO A 31 -13.79 -14.87 -25.08
N TRP A 32 -14.43 -14.57 -23.93
CA TRP A 32 -13.82 -14.64 -22.60
C TRP A 32 -14.03 -15.98 -21.88
N SER A 33 -14.73 -16.96 -22.46
CA SER A 33 -15.08 -18.22 -21.78
C SER A 33 -13.84 -18.99 -21.26
N ALA A 34 -12.71 -18.92 -21.97
CA ALA A 34 -11.46 -19.56 -21.53
C ALA A 34 -10.87 -18.95 -20.24
N TYR A 35 -11.30 -17.74 -19.87
CA TYR A 35 -10.78 -16.97 -18.74
C TYR A 35 -11.80 -16.83 -17.60
N GLN A 36 -12.94 -17.53 -17.66
CA GLN A 36 -14.06 -17.37 -16.71
C GLN A 36 -13.63 -17.56 -15.25
N LYS A 37 -12.65 -18.42 -14.97
CA LYS A 37 -12.11 -18.62 -13.61
C LYS A 37 -11.47 -17.37 -13.00
N PHE A 38 -11.10 -16.39 -13.83
CA PHE A 38 -10.54 -15.10 -13.42
C PHE A 38 -11.57 -13.96 -13.52
N ILE A 39 -12.81 -14.26 -13.91
CA ILE A 39 -13.88 -13.28 -14.11
C ILE A 39 -15.08 -13.70 -13.26
N PRO A 40 -14.98 -13.60 -11.91
CA PRO A 40 -16.07 -13.95 -11.02
C PRO A 40 -17.28 -13.03 -11.20
N GLU A 41 -18.45 -13.51 -10.77
CA GLU A 41 -19.69 -12.73 -10.80
C GLU A 41 -19.61 -11.50 -9.88
N ASP A 42 -19.06 -11.68 -8.68
CA ASP A 42 -18.78 -10.58 -7.75
C ASP A 42 -17.42 -9.94 -8.06
N THR A 43 -17.29 -8.66 -7.75
CA THR A 43 -16.00 -7.95 -7.85
C THR A 43 -15.06 -8.44 -6.75
N PRO A 44 -13.86 -8.93 -7.10
CA PRO A 44 -12.89 -9.37 -6.11
C PRO A 44 -12.38 -8.19 -5.29
N VAL A 45 -12.11 -8.44 -4.02
CA VAL A 45 -11.44 -7.48 -3.15
C VAL A 45 -9.98 -7.85 -3.08
N VAL A 46 -9.13 -6.83 -3.24
CA VAL A 46 -7.67 -6.95 -3.20
C VAL A 46 -7.12 -5.83 -2.36
N LYS A 47 -6.39 -6.17 -1.29
CA LYS A 47 -5.79 -5.17 -0.40
C LYS A 47 -4.66 -4.43 -1.08
N ARG A 48 -3.85 -5.14 -1.87
CA ARG A 48 -2.68 -4.60 -2.55
C ARG A 48 -2.84 -4.67 -4.05
N HIS A 49 -3.03 -3.52 -4.67
CA HIS A 49 -3.17 -3.40 -6.12
C HIS A 49 -2.82 -1.97 -6.55
N LEU A 50 -1.88 -1.83 -7.47
CA LEU A 50 -1.58 -0.51 -8.04
C LEU A 50 -2.75 -0.06 -8.91
N ARG A 51 -3.27 1.13 -8.63
CA ARG A 51 -4.35 1.76 -9.39
C ARG A 51 -3.86 3.13 -9.80
N GLY A 52 -3.54 3.26 -11.08
CA GLY A 52 -2.99 4.51 -11.58
C GLY A 52 -3.60 5.00 -12.87
N ALA A 53 -3.17 6.19 -13.27
CA ALA A 53 -3.54 6.80 -14.53
C ALA A 53 -2.35 7.57 -15.12
N TRP A 54 -2.22 7.54 -16.44
CA TRP A 54 -1.29 8.43 -17.15
C TRP A 54 -1.86 9.84 -17.24
N ILE A 55 -1.03 10.83 -16.90
CA ILE A 55 -1.27 12.26 -17.11
C ILE A 55 -0.31 12.71 -18.22
N SER A 56 -0.83 12.75 -19.44
CA SER A 56 -0.08 13.10 -20.64
C SER A 56 -0.02 14.61 -20.85
N THR A 57 1.18 15.12 -21.10
CA THR A 57 1.45 16.54 -21.32
C THR A 57 1.67 16.89 -22.78
N VAL A 58 2.08 15.91 -23.60
CA VAL A 58 2.22 16.09 -25.05
C VAL A 58 0.91 16.58 -25.66
N VAL A 59 0.99 17.60 -26.51
CA VAL A 59 -0.15 18.29 -27.14
C VAL A 59 -1.27 18.69 -26.17
N ASN A 60 -0.94 18.91 -24.89
CA ASN A 60 -1.87 19.31 -23.84
C ASN A 60 -3.05 18.32 -23.68
N LEU A 61 -2.78 17.01 -23.81
CA LEU A 61 -3.79 15.96 -23.72
C LEU A 61 -4.51 15.98 -22.38
N ASP A 62 -3.77 15.87 -21.27
CA ASP A 62 -4.32 15.91 -19.91
C ASP A 62 -3.98 17.22 -19.18
N TRP A 63 -2.71 17.63 -19.19
CA TRP A 63 -2.26 18.78 -18.42
C TRP A 63 -1.00 19.49 -18.99
N PRO A 64 -0.87 20.82 -18.84
CA PRO A 64 -1.95 21.76 -18.57
C PRO A 64 -2.93 21.77 -19.75
N SER A 65 -4.15 22.25 -19.54
CA SER A 65 -5.12 22.34 -20.65
C SER A 65 -4.62 23.25 -21.77
N ALA A 66 -5.08 22.99 -22.99
CA ALA A 66 -4.72 23.82 -24.13
C ALA A 66 -5.17 25.28 -23.97
N ASP A 67 -6.23 25.52 -23.19
CA ASP A 67 -6.73 26.87 -22.89
C ASP A 67 -5.87 27.56 -21.84
N THR A 68 -5.48 26.85 -20.77
CA THR A 68 -4.52 27.37 -19.79
C THR A 68 -3.20 27.74 -20.45
N ARG A 69 -2.65 26.89 -21.32
CA ARG A 69 -1.41 27.21 -22.07
C ARG A 69 -1.51 28.52 -22.88
N LYS A 70 -2.69 28.86 -23.40
CA LYS A 70 -2.90 30.07 -24.23
C LYS A 70 -3.02 31.36 -23.42
N ILE A 71 -3.15 31.29 -22.09
CA ILE A 71 -3.23 32.47 -21.22
C ILE A 71 -1.94 33.27 -21.34
N GLU A 72 -2.05 34.54 -21.75
CA GLU A 72 -0.90 35.42 -21.99
C GLU A 72 -0.29 35.95 -20.68
N ASN A 73 -1.13 36.24 -19.67
CA ASN A 73 -0.68 36.71 -18.37
C ASN A 73 0.03 35.56 -17.62
N PRO A 74 1.34 35.68 -17.31
CA PRO A 74 2.07 34.58 -16.68
C PRO A 74 1.52 34.19 -15.30
N ALA A 75 1.13 35.16 -14.47
CA ALA A 75 0.64 34.89 -13.12
C ALA A 75 -0.70 34.12 -13.16
N GLU A 76 -1.62 34.53 -14.03
CA GLU A 76 -2.90 33.85 -14.24
C GLU A 76 -2.69 32.44 -14.78
N ARG A 77 -1.84 32.27 -15.80
CA ARG A 77 -1.50 30.96 -16.37
C ARG A 77 -0.92 30.02 -15.32
N ILE A 78 0.02 30.51 -14.49
CA ILE A 78 0.65 29.71 -13.44
C ILE A 78 -0.40 29.30 -12.40
N SER A 79 -1.23 30.23 -11.92
CA SER A 79 -2.33 29.92 -11.00
C SER A 79 -3.23 28.83 -11.58
N LYS A 80 -3.68 29.01 -12.83
CA LYS A 80 -4.59 28.08 -13.47
C LYS A 80 -3.97 26.71 -13.73
N SER A 81 -2.69 26.66 -14.11
CA SER A 81 -1.96 25.41 -14.27
C SER A 81 -1.90 24.64 -12.95
N LYS A 82 -1.61 25.33 -11.84
CA LYS A 82 -1.56 24.73 -10.51
C LYS A 82 -2.93 24.22 -10.06
N GLU A 83 -3.99 25.02 -10.22
CA GLU A 83 -5.37 24.62 -9.94
C GLU A 83 -5.77 23.38 -10.72
N GLU A 84 -5.53 23.34 -12.03
CA GLU A 84 -5.88 22.19 -12.87
C GLU A 84 -5.16 20.90 -12.43
N LEU A 85 -3.90 21.00 -12.02
CA LEU A 85 -3.15 19.83 -11.55
C LEU A 85 -3.67 19.34 -10.21
N VAL A 86 -3.92 20.26 -9.28
CA VAL A 86 -4.54 19.96 -7.98
C VAL A 86 -5.89 19.26 -8.18
N ASP A 87 -6.75 19.80 -9.04
CA ASP A 87 -8.04 19.20 -9.35
C ASP A 87 -7.91 17.79 -9.93
N ILE A 88 -6.90 17.54 -10.78
CA ILE A 88 -6.60 16.21 -11.33
C ILE A 88 -6.20 15.25 -10.21
N LEU A 89 -5.33 15.67 -9.29
CA LEU A 89 -4.87 14.83 -8.18
C LEU A 89 -5.99 14.55 -7.16
N ASP A 90 -6.83 15.54 -6.85
CA ASP A 90 -8.03 15.33 -6.01
C ASP A 90 -8.98 14.32 -6.66
N SER A 91 -9.25 14.48 -7.95
CA SER A 91 -10.07 13.54 -8.72
C SER A 91 -9.45 12.12 -8.76
N ALA A 92 -8.11 11.99 -8.72
CA ALA A 92 -7.44 10.70 -8.63
C ALA A 92 -7.73 10.00 -7.30
N VAL A 93 -7.64 10.73 -6.18
CA VAL A 93 -7.98 10.22 -4.83
C VAL A 93 -9.45 9.81 -4.75
N ASP A 94 -10.35 10.62 -5.30
CA ASP A 94 -11.80 10.36 -5.35
C ASP A 94 -12.18 9.09 -6.14
N MET A 95 -11.30 8.65 -7.03
CA MET A 95 -11.43 7.42 -7.81
C MET A 95 -10.68 6.24 -7.18
N ASN A 96 -10.18 6.40 -5.94
CA ASN A 96 -9.33 5.44 -5.24
C ASN A 96 -8.09 5.00 -6.04
N LEU A 97 -7.49 5.94 -6.80
CA LEU A 97 -6.15 5.76 -7.36
C LEU A 97 -5.11 5.95 -6.25
N ASN A 98 -3.97 5.26 -6.39
CA ASN A 98 -2.83 5.37 -5.47
C ASN A 98 -1.52 5.78 -6.17
N ALA A 99 -1.52 5.91 -7.51
CA ALA A 99 -0.37 6.38 -8.28
C ALA A 99 -0.77 7.19 -9.51
N VAL A 100 0.08 8.15 -9.92
CA VAL A 100 -0.04 8.89 -11.18
C VAL A 100 1.27 8.82 -11.97
N PHE A 101 1.15 8.67 -13.30
CA PHE A 101 2.28 8.61 -14.22
C PHE A 101 2.32 9.91 -15.01
N PHE A 102 3.13 10.86 -14.54
CA PHE A 102 3.12 12.25 -14.99
C PHE A 102 4.17 12.49 -16.06
N GLN A 103 3.76 12.88 -17.27
CA GLN A 103 4.69 13.06 -18.40
C GLN A 103 5.57 14.31 -18.23
N VAL A 104 6.78 14.11 -17.71
CA VAL A 104 7.73 15.19 -17.44
C VAL A 104 8.57 15.58 -18.65
N SER A 105 8.62 14.72 -19.67
CA SER A 105 9.44 14.95 -20.86
C SER A 105 8.79 14.34 -22.11
N PRO A 106 7.90 15.10 -22.78
CA PRO A 106 7.18 14.61 -23.96
C PRO A 106 7.99 14.60 -25.27
N GLU A 107 8.90 15.56 -25.51
CA GLU A 107 9.67 15.69 -26.75
C GLU A 107 11.03 16.41 -26.58
N GLY A 108 12.01 15.76 -25.93
CA GLY A 108 13.38 16.30 -25.82
C GLY A 108 13.46 17.60 -25.01
N ASP A 109 12.48 17.78 -24.13
CA ASP A 109 12.19 18.97 -23.34
C ASP A 109 11.83 18.61 -21.89
N ALA A 110 11.53 19.61 -21.05
CA ALA A 110 11.24 19.39 -19.64
C ALA A 110 10.01 20.14 -19.12
N PHE A 111 9.28 19.46 -18.26
CA PHE A 111 8.31 19.98 -17.29
C PHE A 111 8.93 20.12 -15.89
N TYR A 112 10.22 20.38 -15.85
CA TYR A 112 11.04 20.53 -14.66
C TYR A 112 12.21 21.44 -15.01
N LYS A 113 12.82 22.08 -14.01
CA LYS A 113 13.99 22.91 -14.25
C LYS A 113 15.17 22.01 -14.65
N SER A 114 15.74 22.25 -15.83
CA SER A 114 16.80 21.42 -16.40
C SER A 114 18.01 22.23 -16.86
N ASP A 115 19.20 21.71 -16.59
CA ASP A 115 20.45 22.17 -17.16
C ASP A 115 20.81 21.47 -18.48
N ILE A 116 20.07 20.41 -18.83
CA ILE A 116 20.33 19.55 -19.99
C ILE A 116 19.39 19.84 -21.16
N VAL A 117 18.11 20.14 -20.90
CA VAL A 117 17.08 20.31 -21.94
C VAL A 117 16.28 21.60 -21.77
N PRO A 118 15.68 22.12 -22.86
CA PRO A 118 14.83 23.31 -22.81
C PRO A 118 13.48 23.02 -22.15
N TRP A 119 12.82 24.07 -21.65
CA TRP A 119 11.43 24.02 -21.19
C TRP A 119 10.47 23.57 -22.30
N SER A 120 9.47 22.78 -21.94
CA SER A 120 8.48 22.29 -22.89
C SER A 120 7.59 23.40 -23.44
N ARG A 121 7.33 23.32 -24.75
CA ARG A 121 6.37 24.22 -25.43
C ARG A 121 4.94 24.04 -24.93
N TYR A 122 4.61 22.92 -24.30
CA TYR A 122 3.25 22.63 -23.83
C TYR A 122 2.88 23.40 -22.57
N LEU A 123 3.85 24.03 -21.89
CA LEU A 123 3.61 24.94 -20.77
C LEU A 123 3.25 26.35 -21.22
N THR A 124 3.87 26.83 -22.31
CA THR A 124 3.86 28.27 -22.66
C THR A 124 3.45 28.60 -24.08
N GLY A 125 3.36 27.59 -24.94
CA GLY A 125 3.25 27.74 -26.39
C GLY A 125 4.58 27.99 -27.11
N THR A 126 5.67 28.24 -26.39
CA THR A 126 7.00 28.50 -26.97
C THR A 126 8.03 27.52 -26.41
N PHE A 127 8.68 26.78 -27.30
CA PHE A 127 9.74 25.84 -26.93
C PHE A 127 10.92 26.59 -26.28
N GLY A 128 11.38 26.12 -25.11
CA GLY A 128 12.45 26.73 -24.33
C GLY A 128 12.07 27.96 -23.49
N LYS A 129 10.83 28.44 -23.56
CA LYS A 129 10.40 29.58 -22.73
C LYS A 129 10.08 29.12 -21.31
N ASP A 130 10.74 29.75 -20.34
CA ASP A 130 10.52 29.54 -18.91
C ASP A 130 9.03 29.76 -18.53
N PRO A 131 8.37 28.78 -17.89
CA PRO A 131 6.99 28.90 -17.45
C PRO A 131 6.79 29.82 -16.24
N GLY A 132 7.85 30.16 -15.50
CA GLY A 132 7.84 30.99 -14.28
C GLY A 132 7.63 30.21 -12.98
N PHE A 133 7.62 28.87 -13.02
CA PHE A 133 7.57 27.97 -11.87
C PHE A 133 8.12 26.59 -12.26
N ASP A 134 8.50 25.75 -11.30
CA ASP A 134 8.86 24.36 -11.57
C ASP A 134 7.61 23.45 -11.48
N PRO A 135 7.14 22.87 -12.61
CA PRO A 135 5.94 22.03 -12.61
C PRO A 135 6.12 20.68 -11.89
N LEU A 136 7.29 20.06 -11.98
CA LEU A 136 7.53 18.75 -11.38
C LEU A 136 7.68 18.86 -9.87
N GLU A 137 8.38 19.89 -9.38
CA GLU A 137 8.46 20.17 -7.94
C GLU A 137 7.05 20.31 -7.34
N PHE A 138 6.20 21.15 -7.97
CA PHE A 138 4.81 21.32 -7.54
C PHE A 138 3.99 20.04 -7.64
N ALA A 139 4.16 19.25 -8.71
CA ALA A 139 3.45 17.99 -8.89
C ALA A 139 3.79 16.96 -7.82
N VAL A 140 5.07 16.85 -7.44
CA VAL A 140 5.54 15.95 -6.38
C VAL A 140 4.96 16.34 -5.04
N GLU A 141 5.06 17.62 -4.67
CA GLU A 141 4.51 18.12 -3.40
C GLU A 141 3.00 17.88 -3.30
N GLU A 142 2.23 18.20 -4.33
CA GLU A 142 0.77 18.06 -4.31
C GLU A 142 0.30 16.60 -4.38
N ALA A 143 1.04 15.73 -5.07
CA ALA A 143 0.76 14.29 -5.08
C ALA A 143 1.00 13.67 -3.70
N HIS A 144 2.13 14.00 -3.05
CA HIS A 144 2.47 13.47 -1.72
C HIS A 144 1.55 13.97 -0.62
N LYS A 145 1.07 15.23 -0.68
CA LYS A 145 0.01 15.74 0.23
C LYS A 145 -1.25 14.87 0.19
N ARG A 146 -1.52 14.24 -0.94
CA ARG A 146 -2.65 13.32 -1.19
C ARG A 146 -2.30 11.85 -1.02
N ASN A 147 -1.06 11.57 -0.59
CA ASN A 147 -0.49 10.23 -0.49
C ASN A 147 -0.56 9.43 -1.80
N LEU A 148 -0.43 10.10 -2.95
CA LEU A 148 -0.28 9.46 -4.26
C LEU A 148 1.20 9.26 -4.57
N GLU A 149 1.56 8.10 -5.14
CA GLU A 149 2.85 7.99 -5.80
C GLU A 149 2.88 8.80 -7.10
N ILE A 150 4.01 9.43 -7.38
CA ILE A 150 4.25 10.10 -8.66
C ILE A 150 5.42 9.44 -9.39
N HIS A 151 5.13 8.96 -10.59
CA HIS A 151 6.10 8.33 -11.49
C HIS A 151 6.40 9.30 -12.63
N ALA A 152 7.64 9.80 -12.69
CA ALA A 152 8.09 10.72 -13.73
C ALA A 152 8.21 9.99 -15.07
N TRP A 153 7.33 10.33 -16.00
CA TRP A 153 7.24 9.69 -17.31
C TRP A 153 8.02 10.47 -18.38
N PHE A 154 8.96 9.78 -19.03
CA PHE A 154 9.76 10.30 -20.13
C PHE A 154 9.45 9.57 -21.42
N ASN A 155 9.38 10.33 -22.51
CA ASN A 155 9.72 9.79 -23.82
C ASN A 155 11.25 9.84 -23.99
N PRO A 156 11.92 8.70 -24.21
CA PRO A 156 13.38 8.67 -24.22
C PRO A 156 13.95 9.37 -25.46
N TYR A 157 13.36 9.15 -26.64
CA TYR A 157 14.02 9.46 -27.91
C TYR A 157 13.40 10.60 -28.72
N ARG A 158 12.12 10.92 -28.51
CA ARG A 158 11.43 11.96 -29.29
C ARG A 158 12.04 13.34 -29.04
N VAL A 159 12.21 14.09 -30.12
CA VAL A 159 12.68 15.49 -30.13
C VAL A 159 11.61 16.42 -30.69
N SER A 160 10.72 15.93 -31.56
CA SER A 160 9.57 16.71 -32.01
C SER A 160 8.40 15.84 -32.45
N MET A 161 7.19 16.40 -32.39
CA MET A 161 5.97 15.78 -32.94
C MET A 161 5.79 15.92 -34.46
N ASN A 162 6.55 16.81 -35.12
CA ASN A 162 6.56 16.94 -36.59
C ASN A 162 7.91 17.51 -37.12
N THR A 163 8.13 17.47 -38.43
CA THR A 163 9.36 17.97 -39.10
C THR A 163 9.12 19.24 -39.94
N THR A 164 8.12 20.05 -39.61
CA THR A 164 7.81 21.29 -40.36
C THR A 164 8.89 22.36 -40.17
N ASP A 165 8.99 23.33 -41.10
CA ASP A 165 9.94 24.45 -41.01
C ASP A 165 9.77 25.28 -39.74
N SER A 166 8.52 25.43 -39.27
CA SER A 166 8.21 26.11 -38.00
C SER A 166 8.81 25.35 -36.82
N THR A 167 8.66 24.01 -36.80
CA THR A 167 9.26 23.17 -35.76
C THR A 167 10.78 23.23 -35.81
N ILE A 168 11.39 23.09 -36.98
CA ILE A 168 12.84 23.22 -37.15
C ILE A 168 13.34 24.56 -36.62
N SER A 169 12.63 25.65 -36.94
CA SER A 169 12.99 26.98 -36.46
C SER A 169 12.87 27.09 -34.94
N SER A 170 11.83 26.51 -34.34
CA SER A 170 11.63 26.50 -32.88
C SER A 170 12.70 25.72 -32.11
N LEU A 171 13.31 24.71 -32.74
CA LEU A 171 14.34 23.86 -32.13
C LEU A 171 15.73 24.50 -32.15
N LYS A 172 15.94 25.63 -32.85
CA LYS A 172 17.26 26.29 -32.98
C LYS A 172 17.62 27.18 -31.77
N ILE A 173 17.39 26.68 -30.57
CA ILE A 173 17.70 27.36 -29.30
C ILE A 173 18.78 26.60 -28.50
N GLU A 174 19.37 27.24 -27.50
CA GLU A 174 20.29 26.60 -26.55
C GLU A 174 19.62 25.42 -25.82
N LYS A 175 20.42 24.43 -25.40
CA LYS A 175 20.01 23.15 -24.77
C LYS A 175 19.18 22.23 -25.66
N SER A 176 18.70 22.69 -26.82
CA SER A 176 17.99 21.80 -27.75
C SER A 176 18.98 20.81 -28.36
N VAL A 177 18.76 19.53 -28.11
CA VAL A 177 19.56 18.43 -28.71
C VAL A 177 19.59 18.50 -30.24
N TYR A 178 18.53 19.04 -30.85
CA TYR A 178 18.47 19.26 -32.30
C TYR A 178 19.55 20.23 -32.79
N LYS A 179 19.81 21.30 -32.03
CA LYS A 179 20.80 22.33 -32.35
C LYS A 179 22.21 21.92 -31.94
N GLU A 180 22.36 21.38 -30.73
CA GLU A 180 23.68 21.11 -30.13
C GLU A 180 24.31 19.83 -30.65
N HIS A 181 23.48 18.85 -31.01
CA HIS A 181 23.93 17.55 -31.49
C HIS A 181 23.19 17.13 -32.77
N PRO A 182 23.29 17.90 -33.88
CA PRO A 182 22.57 17.62 -35.11
C PRO A 182 22.92 16.25 -35.71
N GLY A 183 24.13 15.74 -35.46
CA GLY A 183 24.56 14.41 -35.88
C GLY A 183 23.87 13.25 -35.15
N TRP A 184 23.17 13.51 -34.04
CA TRP A 184 22.38 12.52 -33.32
C TRP A 184 20.94 12.42 -33.82
N ILE A 185 20.48 13.41 -34.60
CA ILE A 185 19.09 13.53 -34.99
C ILE A 185 18.81 12.70 -36.23
N LYS A 186 17.76 11.90 -36.14
CA LYS A 186 17.19 11.15 -37.25
C LYS A 186 15.72 11.50 -37.39
N THR A 187 15.13 11.07 -38.51
CA THR A 187 13.71 11.23 -38.76
C THR A 187 13.05 9.87 -38.72
N ALA A 188 12.05 9.72 -37.87
CA ALA A 188 11.13 8.58 -37.83
C ALA A 188 9.76 9.07 -38.27
N THR A 189 9.26 8.57 -39.39
CA THR A 189 8.05 9.06 -40.07
C THR A 189 8.12 10.58 -40.31
N ASN A 190 7.39 11.37 -39.54
CA ASN A 190 7.35 12.83 -39.63
C ASN A 190 7.91 13.50 -38.39
N ARG A 191 8.65 12.81 -37.52
CA ARG A 191 9.15 13.29 -36.23
C ARG A 191 10.68 13.29 -36.19
N PHE A 192 11.27 14.20 -35.42
CA PHE A 192 12.68 14.11 -35.07
C PHE A 192 12.85 13.25 -33.81
N VAL A 193 13.85 12.38 -33.84
CA VAL A 193 14.24 11.52 -32.71
C VAL A 193 15.76 11.50 -32.58
N VAL A 194 16.28 11.25 -31.38
CA VAL A 194 17.69 10.93 -31.18
C VAL A 194 17.96 9.47 -31.56
N ASP A 195 19.11 9.19 -32.19
CA ASP A 195 19.53 7.85 -32.58
C ASP A 195 20.07 7.06 -31.38
N PRO A 196 19.38 6.00 -30.89
CA PRO A 196 19.86 5.22 -29.75
C PRO A 196 21.12 4.41 -30.07
N GLY A 197 21.47 4.25 -31.34
CA GLY A 197 22.71 3.58 -31.77
C GLY A 197 23.98 4.36 -31.45
N ILE A 198 23.85 5.64 -31.12
CA ILE A 198 24.96 6.51 -30.75
C ILE A 198 25.14 6.47 -29.22
N PRO A 199 26.28 5.97 -28.69
CA PRO A 199 26.51 5.86 -27.25
C PRO A 199 26.34 7.18 -26.49
N GLU A 200 26.80 8.29 -27.06
CA GLU A 200 26.69 9.61 -26.45
C GLU A 200 25.23 10.10 -26.39
N ALA A 201 24.41 9.77 -27.40
CA ALA A 201 22.98 10.08 -27.39
C ALA A 201 22.23 9.26 -26.32
N ARG A 202 22.59 7.97 -26.14
CA ARG A 202 22.05 7.17 -25.01
C ARG A 202 22.43 7.76 -23.66
N GLN A 203 23.68 8.18 -23.51
CA GLN A 203 24.14 8.81 -22.27
C GLN A 203 23.38 10.12 -21.98
N TRP A 204 23.05 10.91 -23.01
CA TRP A 204 22.20 12.09 -22.86
C TRP A 204 20.80 11.75 -22.35
N VAL A 205 20.18 10.66 -22.82
CA VAL A 205 18.89 10.19 -22.27
C VAL A 205 19.03 9.79 -20.81
N ILE A 206 20.08 9.04 -20.45
CA ILE A 206 20.36 8.65 -19.06
C ILE A 206 20.51 9.90 -18.17
N ASN A 207 21.28 10.88 -18.61
CA ASN A 207 21.54 12.09 -17.83
C ASN A 207 20.26 12.89 -17.56
N ARG A 208 19.35 13.01 -18.54
CA ARG A 208 18.04 13.66 -18.36
C ARG A 208 17.19 13.00 -17.29
N VAL A 209 17.15 11.67 -17.28
CA VAL A 209 16.40 10.92 -16.27
C VAL A 209 17.08 11.06 -14.91
N MET A 210 18.40 10.96 -14.85
CA MET A 210 19.14 11.06 -13.58
C MET A 210 19.06 12.46 -12.98
N GLU A 211 19.01 13.53 -13.78
CA GLU A 211 18.76 14.89 -13.28
C GLU A 211 17.44 14.96 -12.49
N VAL A 212 16.40 14.25 -12.93
CA VAL A 212 15.13 14.18 -12.19
C VAL A 212 15.26 13.31 -10.94
N VAL A 213 15.89 12.14 -11.05
CA VAL A 213 16.08 11.22 -9.91
C VAL A 213 16.91 11.86 -8.81
N GLU A 214 17.92 12.67 -9.15
CA GLU A 214 18.79 13.34 -8.19
C GLU A 214 18.07 14.51 -7.50
N ASN A 215 17.34 15.33 -8.26
CA ASN A 215 16.83 16.61 -7.76
C ASN A 215 15.39 16.59 -7.23
N TYR A 216 14.58 15.58 -7.56
CA TYR A 216 13.16 15.54 -7.20
C TYR A 216 12.81 14.31 -6.35
N ASP A 217 11.80 14.43 -5.49
CA ASP A 217 11.35 13.35 -4.61
C ASP A 217 10.35 12.38 -5.27
N VAL A 218 10.64 11.95 -6.50
CA VAL A 218 9.78 11.03 -7.25
C VAL A 218 9.75 9.63 -6.63
N ASP A 219 8.63 8.91 -6.79
CA ASP A 219 8.50 7.52 -6.34
C ASP A 219 8.90 6.52 -7.43
N GLY A 220 8.87 6.96 -8.69
CA GLY A 220 9.31 6.15 -9.82
C GLY A 220 9.68 6.94 -11.07
N VAL A 221 10.32 6.24 -11.99
CA VAL A 221 10.62 6.63 -13.37
C VAL A 221 9.84 5.70 -14.29
N HIS A 222 9.23 6.27 -15.33
CA HIS A 222 8.41 5.56 -16.29
C HIS A 222 8.83 5.87 -17.73
N PHE A 223 9.04 4.85 -18.57
CA PHE A 223 9.05 5.01 -20.03
C PHE A 223 7.77 4.42 -20.63
N ASP A 224 7.28 5.03 -21.72
CA ASP A 224 6.19 4.49 -22.54
C ASP A 224 6.72 3.57 -23.65
N ASP A 225 6.01 3.46 -24.77
CA ASP A 225 6.20 2.47 -25.82
C ASP A 225 7.06 2.95 -27.00
N TYR A 226 7.54 4.20 -27.00
CA TYR A 226 8.28 4.77 -28.12
C TYR A 226 9.78 4.47 -28.04
N PHE A 227 10.20 3.44 -28.79
CA PHE A 227 11.61 3.11 -29.01
C PHE A 227 12.05 3.41 -30.45
N TYR A 228 12.44 2.41 -31.24
CA TYR A 228 12.89 2.61 -32.63
C TYR A 228 11.76 2.78 -33.65
N TYR A 229 10.50 2.61 -33.23
CA TYR A 229 9.36 2.58 -34.14
C TYR A 229 8.30 3.61 -33.80
N GLU A 230 8.07 4.54 -34.74
CA GLU A 230 6.95 5.46 -34.74
C GLU A 230 6.16 5.29 -36.07
N GLN A 231 5.50 4.13 -36.22
CA GLN A 231 4.59 3.71 -37.33
C GLN A 231 5.21 3.41 -38.72
N TYR A 232 4.48 2.59 -39.49
CA TYR A 232 4.89 1.73 -40.64
C TYR A 232 5.57 2.43 -41.83
N GLU A 233 5.56 3.77 -41.90
CA GLU A 233 6.07 4.54 -43.05
C GLU A 233 7.32 5.39 -42.75
N GLY A 234 8.12 5.03 -41.76
CA GLY A 234 9.36 5.75 -41.51
C GLY A 234 10.36 5.06 -40.60
N GLU A 235 10.90 3.93 -41.05
CA GLU A 235 12.07 3.30 -40.43
C GLU A 235 13.18 4.33 -40.19
N LEU A 236 13.78 4.28 -39.00
CA LEU A 236 14.90 5.12 -38.65
C LEU A 236 16.05 4.88 -39.64
N LYS A 237 16.51 5.93 -40.32
CA LYS A 237 17.63 5.86 -41.27
C LYS A 237 18.97 5.91 -40.54
N ASP A 238 19.33 4.82 -39.86
CA ASP A 238 20.47 4.68 -38.94
C ASP A 238 21.55 3.70 -39.46
N GLN A 239 21.56 3.41 -40.76
CA GLN A 239 22.54 2.48 -41.36
C GLN A 239 23.99 2.96 -41.20
N ASP A 240 24.21 4.27 -41.26
CA ASP A 240 25.50 4.92 -40.98
C ASP A 240 25.93 4.69 -39.52
N THR A 241 25.00 4.83 -38.58
CA THR A 241 25.21 4.53 -37.16
C THR A 241 25.54 3.06 -36.95
N TYR A 242 24.80 2.14 -37.57
CA TYR A 242 25.10 0.71 -37.55
C TYR A 242 26.52 0.43 -38.06
N ASN A 243 26.87 0.93 -39.24
CA ASN A 243 28.21 0.71 -39.82
C ASN A 243 29.32 1.25 -38.92
N LYS A 244 29.09 2.39 -38.26
CA LYS A 244 30.07 3.04 -37.38
C LYS A 244 30.25 2.29 -36.06
N TYR A 245 29.16 1.91 -35.39
CA TYR A 245 29.16 1.46 -34.00
C TYR A 245 29.00 -0.05 -33.81
N ASN A 246 28.48 -0.81 -34.79
CA ASN A 246 28.30 -2.27 -34.65
C ASN A 246 29.63 -3.02 -34.51
N LYS A 247 30.72 -2.54 -35.15
CA LYS A 247 32.07 -3.16 -35.12
C LYS A 247 32.09 -4.69 -35.36
N GLY A 248 31.11 -5.22 -36.10
CA GLY A 248 30.97 -6.65 -36.39
C GLY A 248 30.33 -7.50 -35.30
N GLN A 249 29.77 -6.90 -34.24
CA GLN A 249 29.14 -7.62 -33.13
C GLN A 249 27.81 -8.29 -33.53
N PHE A 250 27.01 -7.62 -34.36
CA PHE A 250 25.70 -8.09 -34.81
C PHE A 250 25.71 -8.35 -36.32
N SER A 251 25.02 -9.42 -36.73
CA SER A 251 24.87 -9.81 -38.14
C SER A 251 23.78 -9.03 -38.87
N ASN A 252 22.84 -8.43 -38.13
CA ASN A 252 21.75 -7.61 -38.66
C ASN A 252 21.49 -6.38 -37.79
N ILE A 253 20.90 -5.35 -38.42
CA ILE A 253 20.62 -4.07 -37.76
C ILE A 253 19.55 -4.19 -36.66
N GLY A 254 18.63 -5.15 -36.77
CA GLY A 254 17.58 -5.34 -35.76
C GLY A 254 18.15 -5.75 -34.40
N ASP A 255 19.11 -6.66 -34.37
CA ASP A 255 19.81 -7.05 -33.14
C ASP A 255 20.63 -5.90 -32.56
N PHE A 256 21.30 -5.12 -33.42
CA PHE A 256 22.00 -3.91 -33.00
C PHE A 256 21.04 -2.92 -32.32
N ARG A 257 19.88 -2.64 -32.93
CA ARG A 257 18.85 -1.75 -32.37
C ARG A 257 18.34 -2.26 -31.02
N ARG A 258 17.95 -3.54 -30.93
CA ARG A 258 17.53 -4.17 -29.67
C ARG A 258 18.60 -4.05 -28.58
N ASN A 259 19.86 -4.27 -28.92
CA ASN A 259 20.96 -4.15 -27.98
C ASN A 259 21.16 -2.71 -27.47
N ASN A 260 20.98 -1.70 -28.31
CA ASN A 260 21.13 -0.31 -27.89
C ASN A 260 20.07 0.11 -26.85
N THR A 261 18.81 -0.30 -27.05
CA THR A 261 17.76 -0.07 -26.05
C THR A 261 17.99 -0.92 -24.80
N TYR A 262 18.46 -2.17 -24.94
CA TYR A 262 18.86 -3.00 -23.80
C TYR A 262 19.93 -2.33 -22.94
N LEU A 263 20.98 -1.75 -23.56
CA LEU A 263 22.04 -1.03 -22.85
C LEU A 263 21.48 0.19 -22.11
N LEU A 264 20.61 0.98 -22.75
CA LEU A 264 19.94 2.11 -22.09
C LEU A 264 19.18 1.65 -20.83
N VAL A 265 18.31 0.65 -20.96
CA VAL A 265 17.47 0.16 -19.85
C VAL A 265 18.34 -0.38 -18.72
N LYS A 266 19.37 -1.17 -19.05
CA LYS A 266 20.29 -1.76 -18.08
C LYS A 266 21.09 -0.70 -17.32
N GLU A 267 21.74 0.21 -18.03
CA GLU A 267 22.58 1.24 -17.42
C GLU A 267 21.76 2.23 -16.60
N LEU A 268 20.58 2.62 -17.09
CA LEU A 268 19.68 3.51 -16.37
C LEU A 268 19.16 2.86 -15.08
N SER A 269 18.71 1.61 -15.16
CA SER A 269 18.25 0.85 -13.98
C SER A 269 19.32 0.79 -12.88
N GLN A 270 20.56 0.47 -13.26
CA GLN A 270 21.69 0.41 -12.33
C GLN A 270 21.95 1.77 -11.67
N LYS A 271 21.88 2.86 -12.42
CA LYS A 271 22.07 4.22 -11.89
C LYS A 271 20.93 4.62 -10.94
N ILE A 272 19.67 4.39 -11.31
CA ILE A 272 18.52 4.70 -10.45
C ILE A 272 18.64 3.98 -9.11
N ARG A 273 18.87 2.65 -9.16
CA ARG A 273 19.03 1.81 -7.96
C ARG A 273 20.20 2.25 -7.09
N GLY A 274 21.30 2.71 -7.69
CA GLY A 274 22.47 3.22 -6.99
C GLY A 274 22.29 4.61 -6.37
N THR A 275 21.39 5.43 -6.90
CA THR A 275 21.14 6.81 -6.41
C THR A 275 20.03 6.87 -5.37
N LYS A 276 18.87 6.25 -5.63
CA LYS A 276 17.72 6.19 -4.71
C LYS A 276 17.06 4.80 -4.82
N SER A 277 17.38 3.91 -3.89
CA SER A 277 16.97 2.49 -3.94
C SER A 277 15.45 2.28 -3.98
N TRP A 278 14.68 3.20 -3.38
CA TRP A 278 13.22 3.16 -3.38
C TRP A 278 12.58 3.57 -4.71
N VAL A 279 13.29 4.34 -5.56
CA VAL A 279 12.75 4.80 -6.85
C VAL A 279 12.57 3.60 -7.77
N LYS A 280 11.34 3.40 -8.23
CA LYS A 280 10.95 2.30 -9.11
C LYS A 280 11.25 2.67 -10.55
N PHE A 281 11.88 1.79 -11.33
CA PHE A 281 11.98 1.98 -12.78
C PHE A 281 11.07 1.01 -13.51
N GLY A 282 10.15 1.52 -14.33
CA GLY A 282 9.31 0.66 -15.15
C GLY A 282 8.97 1.22 -16.51
N ILE A 283 8.44 0.34 -17.35
CA ILE A 283 8.24 0.60 -18.78
C ILE A 283 6.87 0.08 -19.21
N SER A 284 6.14 0.87 -20.00
CA SER A 284 4.85 0.54 -20.62
C SER A 284 5.01 0.29 -22.12
N PRO A 285 5.42 -0.92 -22.55
CA PRO A 285 5.54 -1.23 -23.97
C PRO A 285 4.19 -1.55 -24.61
N SER A 286 4.17 -1.75 -25.93
CA SER A 286 2.99 -2.30 -26.60
C SER A 286 2.61 -3.67 -26.00
N GLY A 287 1.33 -4.03 -26.06
CA GLY A 287 0.82 -5.27 -25.45
C GLY A 287 1.44 -6.56 -26.01
N ILE A 288 1.99 -6.57 -27.23
CA ILE A 288 2.50 -7.78 -27.88
C ILE A 288 4.03 -7.71 -28.00
N TRP A 289 4.75 -8.60 -27.32
CA TRP A 289 6.20 -8.74 -27.49
C TRP A 289 6.58 -9.31 -28.86
N GLY A 290 6.07 -10.49 -29.20
CA GLY A 290 6.28 -11.21 -30.45
C GLY A 290 5.17 -12.24 -30.66
N ASN A 291 4.79 -12.50 -31.91
CA ASN A 291 3.77 -13.50 -32.23
C ASN A 291 4.40 -14.87 -32.47
N LYS A 292 3.75 -15.93 -32.00
CA LYS A 292 4.11 -17.31 -32.43
C LYS A 292 3.98 -17.53 -33.92
N SER A 293 3.02 -16.87 -34.58
CA SER A 293 2.83 -16.94 -36.03
C SER A 293 4.03 -16.41 -36.82
N ASP A 294 4.84 -15.56 -36.20
CA ASP A 294 5.98 -14.90 -36.84
C ASP A 294 7.31 -15.63 -36.56
N GLY A 295 7.25 -16.80 -35.92
CA GLY A 295 8.41 -17.66 -35.63
C GLY A 295 8.96 -17.52 -34.21
N HIS A 296 8.40 -16.67 -33.36
CA HIS A 296 8.77 -16.56 -31.95
C HIS A 296 8.08 -17.65 -31.14
N SER A 297 8.72 -18.80 -30.94
CA SER A 297 8.11 -19.98 -30.30
C SER A 297 7.57 -19.73 -28.88
N ASP A 298 8.17 -18.77 -28.19
CA ASP A 298 7.83 -18.27 -26.85
C ASP A 298 6.95 -17.01 -26.86
N GLY A 299 6.53 -16.55 -28.05
CA GLY A 299 5.62 -15.42 -28.21
C GLY A 299 4.18 -15.73 -27.78
N SER A 300 3.31 -14.72 -27.82
CA SER A 300 1.88 -14.90 -27.55
C SER A 300 1.17 -15.53 -28.75
N ASN A 301 0.02 -16.20 -28.52
CA ASN A 301 -0.86 -16.71 -29.56
C ASN A 301 -1.69 -15.58 -30.20
N THR A 302 -0.99 -14.54 -30.64
CA THR A 302 -1.53 -13.35 -31.30
C THR A 302 -1.12 -13.33 -32.77
N ASN A 303 -1.73 -12.42 -33.53
CA ASN A 303 -1.42 -12.15 -34.92
C ASN A 303 -1.38 -10.63 -35.16
N SER A 304 -0.65 -9.93 -34.29
CA SER A 304 -0.50 -8.46 -34.35
C SER A 304 0.49 -8.08 -35.44
N GLY A 305 0.16 -7.07 -36.26
CA GLY A 305 1.12 -6.50 -37.21
C GLY A 305 2.20 -5.64 -36.55
N PHE A 306 2.05 -5.38 -35.24
CA PHE A 306 2.89 -4.48 -34.47
C PHE A 306 3.34 -5.21 -33.20
N THR A 307 4.59 -5.67 -33.20
CA THR A 307 5.22 -6.40 -32.09
C THR A 307 6.42 -5.59 -31.57
N ASN A 308 6.66 -5.62 -30.25
CA ASN A 308 7.79 -4.92 -29.68
C ASN A 308 9.13 -5.42 -30.25
N TYR A 309 9.29 -6.73 -30.40
CA TYR A 309 10.56 -7.35 -30.78
C TYR A 309 10.96 -7.04 -32.23
N ASP A 310 10.04 -7.22 -33.19
CA ASP A 310 10.35 -7.08 -34.62
C ASP A 310 10.13 -5.68 -35.16
N LYS A 311 9.18 -4.93 -34.61
CA LYS A 311 8.81 -3.60 -35.12
C LYS A 311 9.44 -2.50 -34.30
N CYS A 312 9.28 -2.53 -32.97
CA CYS A 312 9.85 -1.51 -32.08
C CYS A 312 11.32 -1.71 -31.73
N PHE A 313 11.90 -2.86 -32.09
CA PHE A 313 13.24 -3.29 -31.70
C PHE A 313 13.46 -3.18 -30.18
N ALA A 314 12.44 -3.53 -29.41
CA ALA A 314 12.42 -3.53 -27.96
C ALA A 314 12.19 -4.96 -27.45
N ASP A 315 13.23 -5.59 -26.93
CA ASP A 315 13.14 -6.94 -26.37
C ASP A 315 12.62 -6.90 -24.92
N THR A 316 11.35 -6.54 -24.79
CA THR A 316 10.69 -6.29 -23.50
C THR A 316 10.61 -7.53 -22.62
N LYS A 317 10.53 -8.73 -23.22
CA LYS A 317 10.61 -10.01 -22.51
C LYS A 317 11.96 -10.17 -21.81
N LYS A 318 13.06 -9.88 -22.51
CA LYS A 318 14.41 -9.95 -21.95
C LYS A 318 14.61 -9.02 -20.74
N TRP A 319 14.00 -7.83 -20.75
CA TRP A 319 14.09 -6.91 -19.61
C TRP A 319 13.43 -7.46 -18.35
N VAL A 320 12.36 -8.25 -18.50
CA VAL A 320 11.70 -8.96 -17.39
C VAL A 320 12.52 -10.17 -16.97
N GLU A 321 12.97 -10.98 -17.93
CA GLU A 321 13.71 -12.21 -17.64
C GLU A 321 15.03 -11.97 -16.90
N GLU A 322 15.71 -10.87 -17.22
CA GLU A 322 16.93 -10.38 -16.56
C GLU A 322 16.68 -9.39 -15.39
N GLU A 323 15.42 -9.11 -15.04
CA GLU A 323 15.03 -8.25 -13.90
C GLU A 323 15.65 -6.84 -13.94
N LEU A 324 15.74 -6.28 -15.16
CA LEU A 324 16.31 -4.94 -15.40
C LEU A 324 15.38 -3.82 -14.96
N ILE A 325 14.08 -4.07 -14.86
CA ILE A 325 13.06 -3.10 -14.48
C ILE A 325 12.31 -3.63 -13.25
N ASP A 326 11.75 -2.74 -12.45
CA ASP A 326 11.00 -3.10 -11.24
C ASP A 326 9.53 -3.39 -11.55
N TYR A 327 8.99 -2.83 -12.64
CA TYR A 327 7.69 -3.21 -13.17
C TYR A 327 7.62 -3.08 -14.70
N ILE A 328 6.72 -3.84 -15.30
CA ILE A 328 6.32 -3.72 -16.70
C ILE A 328 4.82 -3.46 -16.78
N ALA A 329 4.40 -2.59 -17.70
CA ALA A 329 3.02 -2.15 -17.87
C ALA A 329 2.52 -2.30 -19.32
N PRO A 330 2.48 -3.52 -19.91
CA PRO A 330 2.05 -3.71 -21.29
C PRO A 330 0.69 -3.05 -21.60
N GLN A 331 0.64 -2.34 -22.73
CA GLN A 331 -0.55 -1.66 -23.22
C GLN A 331 -1.52 -2.65 -23.89
N VAL A 332 -2.38 -3.29 -23.08
CA VAL A 332 -3.36 -4.27 -23.57
C VAL A 332 -4.62 -3.56 -24.05
N TYR A 333 -4.49 -2.81 -25.14
CA TYR A 333 -5.53 -1.90 -25.65
C TYR A 333 -6.53 -2.58 -26.59
N PHE A 334 -6.94 -3.79 -26.22
CA PHE A 334 -7.78 -4.67 -27.01
C PHE A 334 -8.92 -5.24 -26.15
N THR A 335 -9.93 -5.81 -26.79
CA THR A 335 -11.04 -6.50 -26.11
C THR A 335 -10.71 -7.99 -25.95
N PHE A 336 -11.44 -8.71 -25.10
CA PHE A 336 -11.40 -10.18 -25.08
C PHE A 336 -11.79 -10.78 -26.44
N ALA A 337 -12.62 -10.07 -27.20
CA ALA A 337 -13.11 -10.50 -28.51
C ALA A 337 -12.18 -10.15 -29.68
N ASN A 338 -11.08 -9.44 -29.44
CA ASN A 338 -10.18 -9.05 -30.51
C ASN A 338 -9.51 -10.28 -31.14
N ILE A 339 -9.80 -10.56 -32.40
CA ILE A 339 -9.33 -11.77 -33.11
C ILE A 339 -7.81 -11.82 -33.36
N ARG A 340 -7.10 -10.68 -33.25
CA ARG A 340 -5.65 -10.60 -33.49
C ARG A 340 -4.86 -10.51 -32.19
N ALA A 341 -5.45 -9.93 -31.17
CA ALA A 341 -4.80 -9.57 -29.92
C ALA A 341 -5.79 -9.71 -28.75
N PRO A 342 -6.30 -10.92 -28.43
CA PRO A 342 -7.28 -11.08 -27.36
C PRO A 342 -6.72 -10.64 -26.01
N TYR A 343 -7.47 -9.83 -25.25
CA TYR A 343 -7.04 -9.30 -23.95
C TYR A 343 -6.55 -10.39 -22.99
N GLY A 344 -7.35 -11.45 -22.83
CA GLY A 344 -7.03 -12.56 -21.93
C GLY A 344 -5.77 -13.35 -22.33
N GLU A 345 -5.47 -13.46 -23.63
CA GLU A 345 -4.26 -14.13 -24.12
C GLU A 345 -3.03 -13.29 -23.77
N ILE A 346 -3.07 -11.99 -24.07
CA ILE A 346 -1.96 -11.07 -23.80
C ILE A 346 -1.70 -10.96 -22.30
N GLY A 347 -2.74 -10.75 -21.49
CA GLY A 347 -2.60 -10.67 -20.03
C GLY A 347 -2.11 -11.98 -19.42
N SER A 348 -2.53 -13.14 -19.96
CA SER A 348 -2.03 -14.44 -19.52
C SER A 348 -0.57 -14.67 -19.89
N TRP A 349 -0.18 -14.30 -21.11
CA TRP A 349 1.19 -14.43 -21.57
C TRP A 349 2.16 -13.57 -20.75
N TRP A 350 1.82 -12.30 -20.51
CA TRP A 350 2.67 -11.44 -19.67
C TRP A 350 2.78 -11.92 -18.23
N ALA A 351 1.68 -12.45 -17.67
CA ALA A 351 1.73 -13.05 -16.35
C ALA A 351 2.66 -14.28 -16.29
N ASP A 352 2.69 -15.08 -17.35
CA ASP A 352 3.63 -16.20 -17.44
C ASP A 352 5.09 -15.72 -17.52
N VAL A 353 5.35 -14.62 -18.25
CA VAL A 353 6.69 -14.00 -18.35
C VAL A 353 7.15 -13.42 -17.01
N CYS A 354 6.26 -12.78 -16.24
CA CYS A 354 6.57 -12.20 -14.94
C CYS A 354 6.56 -13.21 -13.78
N ARG A 355 6.07 -14.44 -13.99
CA ARG A 355 5.96 -15.43 -12.92
C ARG A 355 7.32 -15.76 -12.31
N GLY A 356 7.43 -15.57 -11.00
CA GLY A 356 8.66 -15.85 -10.24
C GLY A 356 9.79 -14.88 -10.52
N LYS A 357 9.49 -13.70 -11.08
CA LYS A 357 10.45 -12.62 -11.32
C LYS A 357 10.27 -11.49 -10.31
N ASN A 358 11.35 -10.79 -10.01
CA ASN A 358 11.37 -9.53 -9.26
C ASN A 358 10.92 -8.34 -10.13
N VAL A 359 9.79 -8.52 -10.82
CA VAL A 359 9.22 -7.53 -11.73
C VAL A 359 7.70 -7.58 -11.58
N HIS A 360 7.09 -6.50 -11.11
CA HIS A 360 5.62 -6.42 -11.08
C HIS A 360 5.03 -6.30 -12.49
N LEU A 361 3.93 -7.00 -12.72
CA LEU A 361 3.12 -6.81 -13.92
C LEU A 361 1.95 -5.88 -13.59
N TYR A 362 1.86 -4.76 -14.31
CA TYR A 362 0.68 -3.91 -14.37
C TYR A 362 0.07 -3.99 -15.76
N ILE A 363 -1.23 -3.77 -15.90
CA ILE A 363 -1.87 -3.74 -17.23
C ILE A 363 -2.21 -2.30 -17.61
N GLY A 364 -1.71 -1.86 -18.77
CA GLY A 364 -2.17 -0.65 -19.42
C GLY A 364 -3.57 -0.84 -19.98
N GLN A 365 -4.52 -0.09 -19.46
CA GLN A 365 -5.94 -0.20 -19.78
C GLN A 365 -6.38 0.91 -20.75
N ALA A 366 -6.99 0.54 -21.88
CA ALA A 366 -7.44 1.48 -22.90
C ALA A 366 -8.74 2.20 -22.54
N PHE A 367 -8.75 2.95 -21.45
CA PHE A 367 -9.94 3.65 -21.00
C PHE A 367 -10.45 4.69 -22.02
N TYR A 368 -9.53 5.27 -22.80
CA TYR A 368 -9.86 6.19 -23.89
C TYR A 368 -10.71 5.58 -25.01
N LYS A 369 -10.74 4.25 -25.15
CA LYS A 369 -11.49 3.54 -26.20
C LYS A 369 -12.97 3.38 -25.87
N ILE A 370 -13.35 3.52 -24.60
CA ILE A 370 -14.74 3.40 -24.16
C ILE A 370 -15.59 4.44 -24.91
N ASN A 371 -16.54 3.93 -25.69
CA ASN A 371 -17.44 4.65 -26.60
C ASN A 371 -16.80 5.36 -27.79
N ASP A 372 -15.47 5.24 -27.98
CA ASP A 372 -14.73 5.94 -29.05
C ASP A 372 -13.95 5.02 -30.01
N ASP A 373 -13.87 3.71 -29.73
CA ASP A 373 -13.22 2.74 -30.63
C ASP A 373 -14.17 2.22 -31.71
N SER A 374 -13.66 1.58 -32.76
CA SER A 374 -14.46 0.89 -33.76
C SER A 374 -15.02 -0.46 -33.30
N ASP A 375 -14.33 -1.13 -32.36
CA ASP A 375 -14.72 -2.41 -31.76
C ASP A 375 -16.03 -2.27 -30.98
N GLN A 376 -17.03 -3.06 -31.36
CA GLN A 376 -18.37 -3.04 -30.78
C GLN A 376 -18.40 -3.36 -29.27
N TYR A 377 -17.40 -4.08 -28.75
CA TYR A 377 -17.33 -4.39 -27.32
C TYR A 377 -16.89 -3.19 -26.48
N PHE A 378 -16.29 -2.17 -27.08
CA PHE A 378 -16.03 -0.90 -26.42
C PHE A 378 -17.17 0.11 -26.56
N LYS A 379 -18.30 -0.24 -27.19
CA LYS A 379 -19.41 0.70 -27.46
C LYS A 379 -20.69 0.41 -26.69
N GLY A 380 -21.41 1.47 -26.35
CA GLY A 380 -22.78 1.43 -25.87
C GLY A 380 -22.94 0.51 -24.66
N GLU A 381 -23.95 -0.35 -24.70
CA GLU A 381 -24.26 -1.29 -23.62
C GLU A 381 -23.17 -2.35 -23.38
N ASN A 382 -22.27 -2.58 -24.34
CA ASN A 382 -21.19 -3.56 -24.21
C ASN A 382 -19.95 -3.02 -23.48
N ALA A 383 -19.76 -1.70 -23.48
CA ALA A 383 -18.52 -1.07 -23.04
C ALA A 383 -18.23 -1.30 -21.56
N VAL A 384 -19.24 -1.12 -20.71
CA VAL A 384 -19.11 -1.35 -19.26
C VAL A 384 -18.89 -2.83 -18.94
N PRO A 385 -19.67 -3.78 -19.47
CA PRO A 385 -19.38 -5.20 -19.32
C PRO A 385 -17.97 -5.60 -19.74
N GLU A 386 -17.44 -5.06 -20.84
CA GLU A 386 -16.07 -5.34 -21.29
C GLU A 386 -15.03 -4.83 -20.29
N LEU A 387 -15.15 -3.58 -19.87
CA LEU A 387 -14.27 -3.01 -18.84
C LEU A 387 -14.33 -3.81 -17.53
N THR A 388 -15.53 -4.19 -17.08
CA THR A 388 -15.74 -4.99 -15.88
C THR A 388 -15.03 -6.34 -15.98
N ARG A 389 -15.13 -7.04 -17.12
CA ARG A 389 -14.41 -8.31 -17.33
C ARG A 389 -12.91 -8.13 -17.25
N GLN A 390 -12.38 -7.08 -17.88
CA GLN A 390 -10.95 -6.79 -17.91
C GLN A 390 -10.39 -6.47 -16.52
N LEU A 391 -11.07 -5.61 -15.76
CA LEU A 391 -10.63 -5.26 -14.40
C LEU A 391 -10.75 -6.43 -13.41
N LYS A 392 -11.78 -7.28 -13.54
CA LYS A 392 -11.89 -8.51 -12.74
C LYS A 392 -10.78 -9.50 -13.09
N PHE A 393 -10.51 -9.71 -14.37
CA PHE A 393 -9.40 -10.55 -14.82
C PHE A 393 -8.07 -10.09 -14.22
N ASN A 394 -7.81 -8.78 -14.23
CA ASN A 394 -6.59 -8.21 -13.65
C ASN A 394 -6.53 -8.43 -12.14
N ALA A 395 -7.62 -8.21 -11.41
CA ALA A 395 -7.64 -8.31 -9.95
C ALA A 395 -7.56 -9.75 -9.43
N VAL A 396 -8.13 -10.74 -10.13
CA VAL A 396 -8.11 -12.15 -9.69
C VAL A 396 -6.82 -12.87 -10.06
N LYS A 397 -6.16 -12.43 -11.14
CA LYS A 397 -4.97 -13.13 -11.65
C LYS A 397 -3.74 -12.74 -10.81
N PRO A 398 -3.13 -13.66 -10.03
CA PRO A 398 -2.17 -13.29 -8.99
C PRO A 398 -0.91 -12.56 -9.48
N GLU A 399 -0.49 -12.83 -10.72
CA GLU A 399 0.69 -12.16 -11.27
C GLU A 399 0.41 -10.72 -11.70
N ILE A 400 -0.86 -10.34 -11.95
CA ILE A 400 -1.23 -8.96 -12.29
C ILE A 400 -1.44 -8.19 -10.99
N MET A 401 -0.52 -7.27 -10.71
CA MET A 401 -0.46 -6.52 -9.45
C MET A 401 -0.96 -5.08 -9.58
N GLY A 402 -1.49 -4.70 -10.75
CA GLY A 402 -1.92 -3.34 -10.99
C GLY A 402 -2.59 -3.10 -12.32
N THR A 403 -3.25 -1.95 -12.42
CA THR A 403 -3.84 -1.45 -13.65
C THR A 403 -3.57 0.05 -13.76
N VAL A 404 -3.18 0.50 -14.96
CA VAL A 404 -2.93 1.91 -15.26
C VAL A 404 -3.85 2.34 -16.39
N MET A 405 -4.68 3.35 -16.14
CA MET A 405 -5.67 3.85 -17.09
C MET A 405 -5.04 4.82 -18.08
N PHE A 406 -5.12 4.51 -19.37
CA PHE A 406 -4.79 5.47 -20.44
C PHE A 406 -6.09 6.11 -20.93
N ARG A 407 -6.35 7.38 -20.61
CA ARG A 407 -5.57 8.35 -19.82
C ARG A 407 -6.48 9.19 -18.91
N PHE A 408 -5.91 9.97 -17.99
CA PHE A 408 -6.65 10.60 -16.88
C PHE A 408 -7.92 11.36 -17.30
N MET A 409 -7.86 12.23 -18.32
CA MET A 409 -9.01 13.07 -18.69
C MET A 409 -10.24 12.28 -19.16
N ASN A 410 -10.10 10.99 -19.46
CA ASN A 410 -11.25 10.13 -19.78
C ASN A 410 -12.17 9.91 -18.58
N PHE A 411 -11.71 10.13 -17.34
CA PHE A 411 -12.59 10.12 -16.16
C PHE A 411 -13.59 11.30 -16.17
N ARG A 412 -13.27 12.38 -16.88
CA ARG A 412 -14.10 13.58 -17.00
C ARG A 412 -14.94 13.63 -18.28
N ASP A 413 -14.73 12.68 -19.18
CA ASP A 413 -15.45 12.61 -20.45
C ASP A 413 -16.92 12.23 -20.22
N SER A 414 -17.84 13.03 -20.75
CA SER A 414 -19.29 12.84 -20.58
C SER A 414 -19.79 11.53 -21.18
N GLY A 415 -19.16 11.06 -22.27
CA GLY A 415 -19.47 9.79 -22.93
C GLY A 415 -18.99 8.56 -22.14
N LYS A 416 -18.16 8.72 -21.12
CA LYS A 416 -17.55 7.62 -20.35
C LYS A 416 -18.09 7.50 -18.92
N GLN A 417 -19.03 8.36 -18.52
CA GLN A 417 -19.50 8.44 -17.12
C GLN A 417 -20.18 7.17 -16.59
N GLN A 418 -20.75 6.32 -17.44
CA GLN A 418 -21.25 5.02 -16.99
C GLN A 418 -20.11 4.09 -16.54
N ALA A 419 -19.00 4.08 -17.29
CA ALA A 419 -17.80 3.32 -16.93
C ALA A 419 -17.12 3.90 -15.68
N VAL A 420 -17.05 5.24 -15.56
CA VAL A 420 -16.54 5.91 -14.35
C VAL A 420 -17.33 5.49 -13.11
N LYS A 421 -18.67 5.48 -13.19
CA LYS A 421 -19.54 5.01 -12.10
C LYS A 421 -19.31 3.55 -11.75
N ALA A 422 -19.16 2.67 -12.75
CA ALA A 422 -18.85 1.26 -12.52
C ALA A 422 -17.50 1.07 -11.83
N ILE A 423 -16.48 1.87 -12.20
CA ILE A 423 -15.19 1.87 -11.51
C ILE A 423 -15.37 2.32 -10.06
N LYS A 424 -15.98 3.48 -9.83
CA LYS A 424 -16.08 4.09 -8.49
C LYS A 424 -16.94 3.30 -7.53
N ASN A 425 -18.06 2.76 -7.99
CA ASN A 425 -19.08 2.19 -7.11
C ASN A 425 -18.96 0.67 -6.92
N ASP A 426 -18.17 0.00 -7.76
CA ASP A 426 -18.03 -1.46 -7.74
C ASP A 426 -16.54 -1.84 -7.82
N LEU A 427 -15.93 -1.71 -9.01
CA LEU A 427 -14.62 -2.30 -9.32
C LEU A 427 -13.49 -1.81 -8.40
N TRP A 428 -13.47 -0.52 -8.09
CA TRP A 428 -12.49 0.15 -7.21
C TRP A 428 -13.19 0.86 -6.04
N SER A 429 -14.31 0.30 -5.57
CA SER A 429 -15.08 0.86 -4.45
C SER A 429 -14.28 0.99 -3.14
N GLN A 430 -13.37 0.05 -2.88
CA GLN A 430 -12.50 0.04 -1.71
C GLN A 430 -11.13 0.63 -2.02
N LYS A 431 -10.48 1.30 -1.06
CA LYS A 431 -9.08 1.73 -1.20
C LYS A 431 -8.15 0.52 -1.30
N ALA A 432 -6.98 0.71 -1.91
CA ALA A 432 -5.95 -0.32 -2.01
C ALA A 432 -4.58 0.27 -1.73
N LEU A 433 -3.74 -0.51 -1.04
CA LEU A 433 -2.33 -0.23 -0.90
C LEU A 433 -1.58 -0.63 -2.17
N ILE A 434 -0.39 -0.08 -2.36
CA ILE A 434 0.48 -0.49 -3.45
C ILE A 434 1.17 -1.83 -3.06
N PRO A 435 1.35 -2.76 -4.00
CA PRO A 435 2.10 -4.00 -3.76
C PRO A 435 3.55 -3.74 -3.31
N VAL A 436 4.04 -4.54 -2.37
CA VAL A 436 5.42 -4.49 -1.88
C VAL A 436 6.41 -4.99 -2.93
N MET A 437 7.59 -4.40 -3.01
CA MET A 437 8.72 -4.87 -3.84
C MET A 437 9.87 -5.35 -2.95
N PRO A 438 9.77 -6.54 -2.32
CA PRO A 438 10.71 -6.97 -1.28
C PRO A 438 12.17 -7.04 -1.74
N TRP A 439 12.41 -7.23 -3.05
CA TRP A 439 13.77 -7.25 -3.61
C TRP A 439 14.43 -5.86 -3.69
N LYS A 440 13.67 -4.76 -3.56
CA LYS A 440 14.22 -3.38 -3.49
C LYS A 440 14.68 -3.00 -2.08
N GLY A 441 14.47 -3.87 -1.09
CA GLY A 441 14.79 -3.62 0.31
C GLY A 441 13.64 -2.94 1.06
N GLY A 442 14.01 -2.09 2.01
CA GLY A 442 13.06 -1.55 2.99
C GLY A 442 12.68 -2.58 4.05
N SER A 443 11.97 -2.12 5.07
CA SER A 443 11.44 -2.96 6.13
C SER A 443 10.18 -2.31 6.67
N ALA A 444 9.27 -3.14 7.20
CA ALA A 444 8.11 -2.63 7.91
C ALA A 444 8.59 -1.68 9.02
N PRO A 445 8.12 -0.42 9.07
CA PRO A 445 8.46 0.49 10.15
C PRO A 445 7.99 -0.06 11.51
N ASN A 446 8.47 0.53 12.60
CA ASN A 446 7.92 0.25 13.92
C ASN A 446 6.43 0.60 13.99
N THR A 447 5.70 -0.13 14.84
CA THR A 447 4.29 0.16 15.10
C THR A 447 4.14 1.55 15.71
N PRO A 448 3.19 2.37 15.21
CA PRO A 448 2.84 3.64 15.84
C PRO A 448 2.53 3.51 17.32
N THR A 449 2.67 4.58 18.08
CA THR A 449 2.43 4.59 19.53
C THR A 449 1.51 5.72 19.95
N LEU A 450 1.14 5.76 21.24
CA LEU A 450 0.41 6.87 21.84
C LEU A 450 -0.93 7.19 21.14
N GLY A 451 -1.65 6.16 20.73
CA GLY A 451 -2.92 6.28 20.01
C GLY A 451 -4.01 6.90 20.89
N LYS A 452 -4.76 7.84 20.34
CA LYS A 452 -5.91 8.47 21.01
C LYS A 452 -7.11 8.61 20.08
N LEU A 453 -8.29 8.60 20.68
CA LEU A 453 -9.56 8.74 19.99
C LEU A 453 -10.38 9.83 20.66
N ASP A 454 -10.66 10.90 19.92
CA ASP A 454 -11.41 12.06 20.41
C ASP A 454 -12.70 12.26 19.60
N THR A 455 -13.84 12.33 20.29
CA THR A 455 -15.13 12.63 19.67
C THR A 455 -15.20 14.11 19.33
N LEU A 456 -15.49 14.46 18.08
CA LEU A 456 -15.71 15.84 17.64
C LEU A 456 -17.20 16.14 17.53
N SER A 457 -17.53 17.41 17.25
CA SER A 457 -18.92 17.81 16.92
C SER A 457 -19.43 17.14 15.63
N LYS A 458 -18.51 16.76 14.74
CA LYS A 458 -18.77 15.97 13.54
C LYS A 458 -17.58 15.06 13.26
N GLY A 459 -17.79 13.75 13.41
CA GLY A 459 -16.74 12.75 13.19
C GLY A 459 -15.95 12.41 14.46
N VAL A 460 -14.95 11.55 14.27
CA VAL A 460 -14.03 11.11 15.30
C VAL A 460 -12.60 11.41 14.84
N GLU A 461 -11.81 12.08 15.68
CA GLU A 461 -10.38 12.30 15.45
C GLU A 461 -9.58 11.13 16.00
N ILE A 462 -8.74 10.55 15.16
CA ILE A 462 -7.73 9.56 15.52
C ILE A 462 -6.37 10.25 15.51
N SER A 463 -5.62 10.14 16.60
CA SER A 463 -4.24 10.64 16.67
C SER A 463 -3.27 9.58 17.15
N TRP A 464 -2.02 9.66 16.71
CA TRP A 464 -0.93 8.74 17.07
C TRP A 464 0.42 9.43 16.93
N THR A 465 1.46 8.82 17.50
CA THR A 465 2.84 9.30 17.41
C THR A 465 3.67 8.35 16.55
N ASP A 466 4.41 8.94 15.61
CA ASP A 466 5.44 8.25 14.85
C ASP A 466 6.64 7.95 15.75
N ASN A 467 7.23 6.77 15.59
CA ASN A 467 8.44 6.36 16.32
C ASN A 467 9.49 5.75 15.38
N ASP A 468 9.36 5.95 14.07
CA ASP A 468 10.27 5.41 13.06
C ASP A 468 10.60 6.42 11.96
N PRO A 469 11.89 6.76 11.74
CA PRO A 469 12.26 7.68 10.68
C PRO A 469 11.91 7.18 9.27
N ASP A 470 11.82 5.86 9.06
CA ASP A 470 11.56 5.26 7.74
C ASP A 470 10.06 5.23 7.38
N THR A 471 9.17 5.59 8.32
CA THR A 471 7.75 5.76 8.03
C THR A 471 7.54 6.85 6.97
N ALA A 472 6.89 6.50 5.87
CA ALA A 472 6.49 7.43 4.81
C ALA A 472 5.01 7.84 4.93
N TYR A 473 4.13 6.91 5.30
CA TYR A 473 2.69 7.14 5.42
C TYR A 473 2.02 6.07 6.30
N TYR A 474 0.74 6.24 6.58
CA TYR A 474 -0.04 5.33 7.42
C TYR A 474 -1.24 4.79 6.68
N ALA A 475 -1.67 3.57 7.03
CA ALA A 475 -2.96 3.02 6.64
C ALA A 475 -3.86 2.95 7.88
N ILE A 476 -5.12 3.36 7.70
CA ILE A 476 -6.11 3.49 8.77
C ILE A 476 -7.27 2.56 8.48
N TYR A 477 -7.45 1.60 9.37
CA TYR A 477 -8.52 0.61 9.29
C TYR A 477 -9.58 0.89 10.35
N ARG A 478 -10.86 0.81 9.99
CA ARG A 478 -12.00 0.96 10.89
C ARG A 478 -12.72 -0.36 11.10
N PHE A 479 -12.95 -0.74 12.34
CA PHE A 479 -13.70 -1.92 12.75
C PHE A 479 -14.84 -1.55 13.68
N ASN A 480 -15.91 -2.34 13.68
CA ASN A 480 -16.98 -2.16 14.66
C ASN A 480 -16.55 -2.71 16.01
N THR A 481 -16.98 -2.11 17.12
CA THR A 481 -16.72 -2.64 18.46
C THR A 481 -17.23 -4.09 18.58
N GLY A 482 -16.35 -5.00 19.02
CA GLY A 482 -16.62 -6.45 19.08
C GLY A 482 -16.21 -7.25 17.84
N GLU A 483 -15.91 -6.59 16.72
CA GLU A 483 -15.30 -7.22 15.55
C GLU A 483 -13.83 -7.58 15.82
N LYS A 484 -13.34 -8.69 15.28
CA LYS A 484 -11.92 -9.05 15.32
C LYS A 484 -11.16 -8.31 14.21
N ALA A 485 -10.11 -7.58 14.57
CA ALA A 485 -9.28 -6.89 13.58
C ALA A 485 -8.55 -7.88 12.68
N ASP A 486 -8.61 -7.62 11.38
CA ASP A 486 -7.75 -8.22 10.36
C ASP A 486 -7.29 -7.10 9.43
N THR A 487 -6.00 -6.81 9.49
CA THR A 487 -5.34 -5.85 8.60
C THR A 487 -4.48 -6.56 7.57
N THR A 488 -4.52 -7.89 7.42
CA THR A 488 -3.55 -8.65 6.64
C THR A 488 -4.14 -9.29 5.39
N SER A 489 -5.39 -9.75 5.44
CA SER A 489 -6.06 -10.37 4.29
C SER A 489 -6.53 -9.36 3.25
N ASP A 490 -6.88 -9.84 2.06
CA ASP A 490 -7.51 -9.00 1.05
C ASP A 490 -8.82 -8.37 1.53
N ASN A 491 -9.58 -9.07 2.38
CA ASN A 491 -10.82 -8.54 2.96
C ASN A 491 -10.59 -7.32 3.86
N SER A 492 -9.36 -7.09 4.35
CA SER A 492 -9.06 -5.88 5.12
C SER A 492 -9.21 -4.59 4.30
N ALA A 493 -9.24 -4.67 2.96
CA ALA A 493 -9.49 -3.51 2.11
C ALA A 493 -10.88 -2.88 2.37
N TYR A 494 -11.88 -3.67 2.78
CA TYR A 494 -13.19 -3.15 3.21
C TYR A 494 -13.12 -2.30 4.48
N LYS A 495 -12.05 -2.48 5.25
CA LYS A 495 -11.81 -1.77 6.51
C LYS A 495 -10.87 -0.60 6.32
N LEU A 496 -10.11 -0.55 5.22
CA LEU A 496 -9.17 0.52 4.89
C LEU A 496 -9.93 1.80 4.48
N ILE A 497 -10.05 2.74 5.41
CA ILE A 497 -10.79 3.98 5.19
C ILE A 497 -9.90 5.11 4.66
N ALA A 498 -8.60 5.08 4.96
CA ALA A 498 -7.67 6.11 4.54
C ALA A 498 -6.22 5.64 4.47
N THR A 499 -5.44 6.34 3.65
CA THR A 499 -3.99 6.34 3.72
C THR A 499 -3.52 7.78 3.82
N VAL A 500 -2.67 8.09 4.80
CA VAL A 500 -2.25 9.47 5.08
C VAL A 500 -0.74 9.59 5.10
N ARG A 501 -0.19 10.53 4.34
CA ARG A 501 1.26 10.80 4.30
C ARG A 501 1.70 11.27 5.69
N LYS A 502 2.88 10.82 6.14
CA LYS A 502 3.48 11.32 7.38
C LYS A 502 3.68 12.83 7.27
N ASN A 503 3.18 13.57 8.26
CA ASN A 503 3.45 14.99 8.37
C ASN A 503 4.80 15.21 9.09
N SER A 504 5.35 16.42 9.01
CA SER A 504 6.61 16.76 9.70
C SER A 504 6.45 17.03 11.20
N GLN A 505 5.22 16.93 11.73
CA GLN A 505 4.92 17.14 13.14
C GLN A 505 5.04 15.80 13.87
N GLY A 506 5.40 15.79 15.15
CA GLY A 506 5.57 14.53 15.90
C GLY A 506 4.26 13.73 16.00
N GLU A 507 3.14 14.43 16.20
CA GLU A 507 1.80 13.84 16.28
C GLU A 507 1.12 13.81 14.89
N GLN A 508 0.57 12.66 14.55
CA GLN A 508 -0.17 12.39 13.33
C GLN A 508 -1.67 12.37 13.65
N LYS A 509 -2.50 12.81 12.70
CA LYS A 509 -3.95 12.93 12.88
C LYS A 509 -4.73 12.57 11.63
N PHE A 510 -5.92 12.02 11.83
CA PHE A 510 -6.93 11.81 10.80
C PHE A 510 -8.33 11.95 11.40
N VAL A 511 -9.28 12.48 10.64
CA VAL A 511 -10.67 12.61 11.09
C VAL A 511 -11.56 11.71 10.23
N ASP A 512 -12.24 10.75 10.86
CA ASP A 512 -13.29 9.97 10.24
C ASP A 512 -14.63 10.70 10.39
N TYR A 513 -15.13 11.27 9.29
CA TYR A 513 -16.40 11.99 9.27
C TYR A 513 -17.64 11.10 9.11
N GLU A 514 -17.48 9.78 8.91
CA GLU A 514 -18.59 8.84 8.73
C GLU A 514 -19.07 8.22 10.06
N VAL A 515 -18.37 8.45 11.16
CA VAL A 515 -18.69 7.92 12.48
C VAL A 515 -19.19 9.04 13.40
N GLU A 516 -20.39 8.86 13.96
CA GLU A 516 -20.95 9.79 14.96
C GLU A 516 -20.66 9.36 16.40
N ASN A 517 -20.61 8.05 16.66
CA ASN A 517 -20.38 7.49 17.99
C ASN A 517 -19.04 6.75 18.06
N ALA A 518 -18.04 7.34 18.73
CA ALA A 518 -16.71 6.76 18.89
C ALA A 518 -16.73 5.39 19.61
N ASP A 519 -17.70 5.12 20.49
CA ASP A 519 -17.80 3.83 21.20
C ASP A 519 -18.27 2.67 20.29
N SER A 520 -18.83 3.00 19.13
CA SER A 520 -19.32 2.00 18.17
C SER A 520 -18.21 1.38 17.30
N VAL A 521 -17.02 1.97 17.33
CA VAL A 521 -15.89 1.58 16.48
C VAL A 521 -14.57 1.54 17.25
N TYR A 522 -13.59 0.91 16.64
CA TYR A 522 -12.19 1.11 16.95
C TYR A 522 -11.37 1.13 15.67
N TYR A 523 -10.17 1.68 15.76
CA TYR A 523 -9.28 1.84 14.61
C TYR A 523 -8.03 1.00 14.80
N VAL A 524 -7.44 0.58 13.68
CA VAL A 524 -6.08 0.06 13.65
C VAL A 524 -5.26 0.92 12.70
N VAL A 525 -4.16 1.47 13.19
CA VAL A 525 -3.23 2.29 12.41
C VAL A 525 -1.93 1.53 12.20
N THR A 526 -1.50 1.38 10.94
CA THR A 526 -0.21 0.76 10.57
C THR A 526 0.67 1.81 9.89
N ALA A 527 1.97 1.78 10.14
CA ALA A 527 2.97 2.58 9.44
C ALA A 527 3.48 1.85 8.20
N LEU A 528 3.80 2.60 7.14
CA LEU A 528 4.33 2.08 5.88
C LEU A 528 5.55 2.85 5.43
N ASP A 529 6.59 2.14 4.98
CA ASP A 529 7.76 2.74 4.33
C ASP A 529 7.46 3.12 2.86
N ARG A 530 8.44 3.71 2.17
CA ARG A 530 8.29 4.08 0.74
C ARG A 530 8.13 2.89 -0.21
N LEU A 531 8.45 1.67 0.24
CA LEU A 531 8.28 0.43 -0.52
C LEU A 531 7.03 -0.35 -0.07
N HIS A 532 6.18 0.29 0.74
CA HIS A 532 4.88 -0.17 1.22
C HIS A 532 4.93 -1.37 2.17
N ASN A 533 6.10 -1.66 2.75
CA ASN A 533 6.22 -2.60 3.86
C ASN A 533 5.43 -2.04 5.04
N GLU A 534 4.59 -2.87 5.65
CA GLU A 534 3.56 -2.42 6.61
C GLU A 534 3.84 -2.99 7.99
N SER A 535 3.81 -2.12 9.00
CA SER A 535 4.02 -2.47 10.41
C SER A 535 2.89 -3.33 10.98
N GLU A 536 3.13 -3.93 12.15
CA GLU A 536 2.04 -4.35 13.03
C GLU A 536 1.16 -3.14 13.40
N GLY A 537 -0.12 -3.39 13.66
CA GLY A 537 -1.12 -2.34 13.87
C GLY A 537 -1.25 -1.86 15.32
N LEU A 538 -1.36 -0.54 15.50
CA LEU A 538 -1.78 0.09 16.75
C LEU A 538 -3.31 0.14 16.81
N ALA A 539 -3.92 -0.60 17.74
CA ALA A 539 -5.36 -0.53 17.99
C ALA A 539 -5.73 0.66 18.90
N ILE A 540 -6.69 1.47 18.48
CA ILE A 540 -7.11 2.72 19.12
C ILE A 540 -8.63 2.71 19.31
N SER A 541 -9.10 2.90 20.55
CA SER A 541 -10.53 2.93 20.87
C SER A 541 -10.81 3.86 22.06
N THR A 542 -12.08 4.07 22.40
CA THR A 542 -12.45 4.80 23.62
C THR A 542 -12.16 4.01 24.91
N ASN A 543 -12.00 2.69 24.83
CA ASN A 543 -11.67 1.80 25.97
C ASN A 543 -10.16 1.74 26.23
N GLN A 544 -9.55 2.91 26.45
CA GLN A 544 -8.13 3.07 26.77
C GLN A 544 -7.95 3.99 27.97
N SER A 545 -6.85 3.82 28.70
CA SER A 545 -6.54 4.65 29.86
C SER A 545 -6.41 6.13 29.50
N LYS A 546 -6.96 6.99 30.37
CA LYS A 546 -6.83 8.45 30.24
C LYS A 546 -5.47 8.96 30.70
N HIS A 547 -4.69 8.12 31.37
CA HIS A 547 -3.46 8.48 32.05
C HIS A 547 -2.24 7.77 31.48
N PHE A 548 -2.42 6.60 30.88
CA PHE A 548 -1.35 5.74 30.40
C PHE A 548 -1.59 5.29 28.96
N PRO A 549 -0.84 5.82 27.98
CA PRO A 549 -1.11 5.61 26.57
C PRO A 549 -0.79 4.19 26.06
N ASP A 550 -0.09 3.38 26.85
CA ASP A 550 0.20 1.97 26.58
C ASP A 550 -0.86 0.99 27.14
N VAL A 551 -1.89 1.51 27.81
CA VAL A 551 -3.03 0.73 28.34
C VAL A 551 -4.25 0.92 27.43
N GLY A 552 -4.16 0.30 26.25
CA GLY A 552 -5.24 0.29 25.25
C GLY A 552 -6.06 -1.00 25.22
N MET A 553 -6.64 -1.32 24.06
CA MET A 553 -7.55 -2.46 23.87
C MET A 553 -7.04 -3.81 24.38
N LYS A 554 -5.74 -4.08 24.26
CA LYS A 554 -5.13 -5.34 24.76
C LYS A 554 -5.30 -5.51 26.27
N TYR A 555 -5.40 -4.40 27.01
CA TYR A 555 -5.53 -4.35 28.46
C TYR A 555 -6.82 -3.63 28.88
N SER A 556 -7.84 -3.59 28.01
CA SER A 556 -9.13 -2.94 28.30
C SER A 556 -9.77 -3.43 29.60
N TRP A 557 -9.59 -4.73 29.92
CA TRP A 557 -10.03 -5.35 31.17
C TRP A 557 -9.37 -4.78 32.45
N ALA A 558 -8.26 -4.05 32.32
CA ALA A 558 -7.53 -3.41 33.42
C ALA A 558 -7.65 -1.89 33.44
N VAL A 559 -8.22 -1.26 32.40
CA VAL A 559 -8.25 0.21 32.23
C VAL A 559 -8.86 0.90 33.44
N ASP A 560 -10.07 0.50 33.85
CA ASP A 560 -10.76 1.14 34.98
C ASP A 560 -9.97 1.02 36.29
N ALA A 561 -9.37 -0.15 36.53
CA ALA A 561 -8.55 -0.40 37.70
C ALA A 561 -7.30 0.48 37.71
N ILE A 562 -6.59 0.55 36.58
CA ILE A 562 -5.37 1.34 36.45
C ILE A 562 -5.67 2.84 36.60
N ASP A 563 -6.72 3.34 35.96
CA ASP A 563 -7.11 4.75 36.02
C ASP A 563 -7.60 5.14 37.42
N MET A 564 -8.33 4.26 38.11
CA MET A 564 -8.69 4.44 39.51
C MET A 564 -7.43 4.57 40.38
N LEU A 565 -6.51 3.62 40.28
CA LEU A 565 -5.28 3.62 41.08
C LEU A 565 -4.36 4.80 40.79
N TYR A 566 -4.41 5.35 39.56
CA TYR A 566 -3.70 6.58 39.25
C TYR A 566 -4.30 7.77 40.01
N LYS A 567 -5.63 7.90 40.03
CA LYS A 567 -6.34 8.97 40.75
C LYS A 567 -6.10 8.91 42.25
N GLU A 568 -6.06 7.70 42.81
CA GLU A 568 -5.73 7.45 44.22
C GLU A 568 -4.23 7.60 44.55
N GLY A 569 -3.38 7.92 43.56
CA GLY A 569 -1.94 8.11 43.75
C GLY A 569 -1.15 6.83 44.02
N VAL A 570 -1.77 5.66 43.85
CA VAL A 570 -1.16 4.34 44.04
C VAL A 570 -0.16 4.03 42.93
N VAL A 571 -0.51 4.34 41.68
CA VAL A 571 0.35 4.15 40.50
C VAL A 571 0.63 5.49 39.80
N LYS A 572 1.84 5.64 39.22
CA LYS A 572 2.28 6.91 38.59
C LYS A 572 2.88 6.75 37.18
N GLY A 573 3.04 5.52 36.70
CA GLY A 573 3.77 5.22 35.45
C GLY A 573 5.29 5.30 35.62
N ASP A 574 6.02 5.12 34.52
CA ASP A 574 7.46 5.36 34.43
C ASP A 574 7.78 6.81 34.03
N GLU A 575 9.07 7.10 33.81
CA GLU A 575 9.56 8.43 33.42
C GLU A 575 9.01 8.93 32.07
N ASN A 576 8.53 8.02 31.21
CA ASN A 576 7.92 8.32 29.92
C ASN A 576 6.38 8.39 30.00
N GLY A 577 5.82 8.28 31.21
CA GLY A 577 4.37 8.26 31.43
C GLY A 577 3.71 6.95 31.02
N MET A 578 4.45 5.85 30.88
CA MET A 578 3.91 4.53 30.51
C MET A 578 3.56 3.71 31.76
N PHE A 579 2.48 2.92 31.69
CA PHE A 579 2.11 2.02 32.78
C PHE A 579 2.90 0.71 32.77
N ASN A 580 3.30 0.22 31.60
CA ASN A 580 3.93 -1.07 31.33
C ASN A 580 3.09 -2.27 31.80
N PRO A 581 1.82 -2.43 31.35
CA PRO A 581 0.85 -3.38 31.89
C PRO A 581 1.29 -4.85 31.85
N GLY A 582 2.07 -5.24 30.84
CA GLY A 582 2.53 -6.63 30.64
C GLY A 582 3.82 -6.99 31.37
N VAL A 583 4.48 -6.05 32.03
CA VAL A 583 5.75 -6.32 32.74
C VAL A 583 5.45 -7.03 34.06
N ASN A 584 6.24 -8.07 34.36
CA ASN A 584 6.18 -8.75 35.65
C ASN A 584 6.63 -7.80 36.77
N THR A 585 5.89 -7.79 37.87
CA THR A 585 6.08 -6.80 38.93
C THR A 585 7.09 -7.28 39.95
N LYS A 586 8.05 -6.42 40.31
CA LYS A 586 9.00 -6.70 41.39
C LYS A 586 8.29 -6.72 42.73
N ARG A 587 8.80 -7.54 43.67
CA ARG A 587 8.29 -7.62 45.04
C ARG A 587 8.22 -6.25 45.73
N ALA A 588 9.26 -5.43 45.55
CA ALA A 588 9.30 -4.08 46.11
C ALA A 588 8.23 -3.15 45.54
N ASP A 589 8.02 -3.18 44.21
CA ASP A 589 7.02 -2.34 43.55
C ASP A 589 5.60 -2.71 44.02
N PHE A 590 5.32 -4.00 44.15
CA PHE A 590 4.05 -4.46 44.68
C PHE A 590 3.84 -4.03 46.15
N THR A 591 4.87 -4.12 46.98
CA THR A 591 4.80 -3.64 48.38
C THR A 591 4.56 -2.14 48.46
N ILE A 592 5.18 -1.33 47.59
CA ILE A 592 4.85 0.10 47.50
C ILE A 592 3.37 0.31 47.17
N MET A 593 2.86 -0.41 46.17
CA MET A 593 1.46 -0.26 45.74
C MET A 593 0.48 -0.61 46.87
N ILE A 594 0.68 -1.70 47.60
CA ILE A 594 -0.26 -2.12 48.65
C ILE A 594 -0.22 -1.20 49.89
N ILE A 595 0.98 -0.74 50.28
CA ILE A 595 1.13 0.22 51.40
C ILE A 595 0.45 1.54 51.06
N ARG A 596 0.61 2.05 49.83
CA ARG A 596 -0.07 3.27 49.37
C ARG A 596 -1.58 3.08 49.26
N ALA A 597 -2.03 1.98 48.66
CA ALA A 597 -3.46 1.73 48.44
C ALA A 597 -4.25 1.67 49.75
N LEU A 598 -3.68 1.09 50.80
CA LEU A 598 -4.31 0.97 52.10
C LEU A 598 -3.91 2.09 53.09
N ASN A 599 -3.14 3.08 52.63
CA ASN A 599 -2.61 4.19 53.43
C ASN A 599 -2.02 3.73 54.78
N LEU A 600 -1.16 2.71 54.74
CA LEU A 600 -0.57 2.10 55.93
C LEU A 600 0.68 2.84 56.37
N GLU A 601 0.78 3.09 57.68
CA GLU A 601 1.89 3.81 58.31
C GLU A 601 2.39 3.04 59.53
N ALA A 602 3.71 3.03 59.75
CA ALA A 602 4.34 2.48 60.94
C ALA A 602 5.76 3.04 61.11
N ASP A 603 6.17 3.29 62.34
CA ASP A 603 7.56 3.56 62.67
C ASP A 603 8.38 2.26 62.65
N PHE A 604 9.62 2.31 62.16
CA PHE A 604 10.54 1.18 62.15
C PHE A 604 11.99 1.64 62.35
N GLU A 605 12.77 0.84 63.10
CA GLU A 605 14.18 1.15 63.40
C GLU A 605 15.16 0.42 62.46
N ASP A 606 14.73 -0.68 61.84
CA ASP A 606 15.55 -1.51 60.97
C ASP A 606 14.78 -2.03 59.74
N ASN A 607 15.51 -2.51 58.73
CA ASN A 607 14.92 -3.10 57.52
C ASN A 607 15.55 -4.48 57.24
N PHE A 608 15.28 -5.08 56.08
CA PHE A 608 15.97 -6.30 55.63
C PHE A 608 17.39 -5.96 55.11
N ASP A 609 18.32 -6.91 55.17
CA ASP A 609 19.75 -6.69 54.89
C ASP A 609 20.01 -6.17 53.44
N ASP A 610 19.14 -6.56 52.52
CA ASP A 610 19.18 -6.22 51.09
C ASP A 610 18.34 -5.00 50.70
N VAL A 611 17.77 -4.27 51.68
CA VAL A 611 16.99 -3.05 51.47
C VAL A 611 17.81 -1.84 51.92
N LYS A 612 18.37 -1.11 50.95
CA LYS A 612 19.25 0.05 51.21
C LYS A 612 18.44 1.33 51.48
N GLN A 613 18.98 2.19 52.34
CA GLN A 613 18.29 3.40 52.83
C GLN A 613 17.95 4.41 51.72
N ASP A 614 18.73 4.42 50.65
CA ASP A 614 18.54 5.26 49.47
C ASP A 614 17.63 4.62 48.40
N ALA A 615 17.15 3.39 48.62
CA ALA A 615 16.26 2.73 47.68
C ALA A 615 14.86 3.37 47.71
N TYR A 616 14.26 3.56 46.53
CA TYR A 616 12.92 4.16 46.38
C TYR A 616 11.80 3.38 47.10
N TYR A 617 12.04 2.11 47.45
CA TYR A 617 11.12 1.23 48.18
C TYR A 617 11.45 1.09 49.67
N TYR A 618 12.50 1.75 50.18
CA TYR A 618 12.98 1.58 51.56
C TYR A 618 11.84 1.74 52.58
N GLU A 619 11.13 2.86 52.49
CA GLU A 619 10.06 3.22 53.43
C GLU A 619 8.92 2.20 53.41
N ALA A 620 8.40 1.90 52.22
CA ALA A 620 7.27 0.97 52.08
C ALA A 620 7.62 -0.45 52.57
N VAL A 621 8.84 -0.93 52.31
CA VAL A 621 9.27 -2.24 52.80
C VAL A 621 9.50 -2.22 54.31
N GLY A 622 10.01 -1.13 54.87
CA GLY A 622 10.18 -0.95 56.32
C GLY A 622 8.84 -0.98 57.06
N ILE A 623 7.87 -0.20 56.59
CA ILE A 623 6.48 -0.20 57.10
C ILE A 623 5.89 -1.62 57.00
N ALA A 624 6.02 -2.26 55.83
CA ALA A 624 5.48 -3.60 55.64
C ALA A 624 6.14 -4.65 56.56
N LYS A 625 7.43 -4.51 56.87
CA LYS A 625 8.16 -5.36 57.83
C LYS A 625 7.64 -5.13 59.25
N ALA A 626 7.54 -3.87 59.68
CA ALA A 626 7.10 -3.50 61.02
C ALA A 626 5.65 -3.94 61.30
N LEU A 627 4.78 -3.84 60.30
CA LEU A 627 3.40 -4.30 60.38
C LEU A 627 3.25 -5.83 60.21
N GLY A 628 4.35 -6.55 59.98
CA GLY A 628 4.34 -8.01 59.80
C GLY A 628 3.68 -8.48 58.50
N ILE A 629 3.47 -7.57 57.54
CA ILE A 629 2.86 -7.84 56.23
C ILE A 629 3.79 -8.71 55.39
N VAL A 630 5.09 -8.43 55.44
CA VAL A 630 6.14 -9.19 54.73
C VAL A 630 7.16 -9.75 55.73
N LYS A 631 7.60 -10.99 55.50
CA LYS A 631 8.55 -11.70 56.39
C LYS A 631 9.93 -11.94 55.77
N GLY A 632 10.07 -11.79 54.45
CA GLY A 632 11.30 -12.14 53.73
C GLY A 632 11.63 -13.64 53.78
N ASP A 633 12.88 -13.99 53.49
CA ASP A 633 13.43 -15.34 53.65
C ASP A 633 14.14 -15.56 55.01
N GLY A 634 13.93 -14.61 55.93
CA GLY A 634 14.56 -14.55 57.24
C GLY A 634 15.54 -13.40 57.38
N ARG A 635 16.39 -13.14 56.37
CA ARG A 635 17.33 -11.99 56.37
C ARG A 635 17.08 -11.02 55.23
N ASN A 636 16.68 -11.51 54.06
CA ASN A 636 16.51 -10.72 52.85
C ASN A 636 15.04 -10.61 52.45
N PHE A 637 14.69 -9.48 51.85
CA PHE A 637 13.38 -9.22 51.26
C PHE A 637 13.29 -9.67 49.81
N ASN A 638 14.42 -9.69 49.08
CA ASN A 638 14.57 -9.95 47.66
C ASN A 638 13.79 -8.92 46.79
N PRO A 639 14.05 -7.60 46.93
CA PRO A 639 13.22 -6.53 46.34
C PRO A 639 13.14 -6.56 44.82
N ASN A 640 14.19 -7.01 44.16
CA ASN A 640 14.30 -7.04 42.70
C ASN A 640 13.72 -8.31 42.05
N SER A 641 13.31 -9.30 42.85
CA SER A 641 12.68 -10.51 42.32
C SER A 641 11.24 -10.23 41.92
N ASN A 642 10.79 -10.81 40.81
CA ASN A 642 9.38 -10.74 40.42
C ASN A 642 8.51 -11.54 41.38
N ILE A 643 7.34 -11.00 41.73
CA ILE A 643 6.44 -11.62 42.69
C ILE A 643 5.60 -12.73 42.04
N THR A 644 5.46 -13.86 42.73
CA THR A 644 4.53 -14.92 42.34
C THR A 644 3.09 -14.54 42.72
N ARG A 645 2.11 -15.13 42.02
CA ARG A 645 0.69 -14.89 42.32
C ARG A 645 0.32 -15.32 43.74
N GLU A 646 0.87 -16.42 44.25
CA GLU A 646 0.59 -16.86 45.63
C GLU A 646 1.22 -15.95 46.70
N ASP A 647 2.44 -15.44 46.47
CA ASP A 647 3.07 -14.50 47.40
C ASP A 647 2.33 -13.17 47.45
N MET A 648 1.88 -12.68 46.29
CA MET A 648 1.03 -11.50 46.20
C MET A 648 -0.21 -11.67 47.08
N MET A 649 -0.91 -12.80 46.95
CA MET A 649 -2.15 -13.07 47.72
C MET A 649 -1.92 -13.12 49.24
N VAL A 650 -0.79 -13.70 49.68
CA VAL A 650 -0.42 -13.72 51.11
C VAL A 650 -0.19 -12.32 51.64
N ILE A 651 0.56 -11.50 50.90
CA ILE A 651 0.84 -10.12 51.28
C ILE A 651 -0.45 -9.29 51.33
N VAL A 652 -1.35 -9.43 50.35
CA VAL A 652 -2.65 -8.76 50.34
C VAL A 652 -3.44 -9.10 51.61
N VAL A 653 -3.59 -10.39 51.93
CA VAL A 653 -4.37 -10.80 53.10
C VAL A 653 -3.77 -10.30 54.41
N ASN A 654 -2.45 -10.30 54.54
CA ASN A 654 -1.80 -9.73 55.72
C ASN A 654 -2.04 -8.22 55.80
N ALA A 655 -1.93 -7.49 54.70
CA ALA A 655 -2.16 -6.05 54.66
C ALA A 655 -3.62 -5.69 54.99
N LEU A 656 -4.59 -6.45 54.46
CA LEU A 656 -6.01 -6.28 54.76
C LEU A 656 -6.33 -6.47 56.25
N ARG A 657 -5.73 -7.47 56.89
CA ARG A 657 -5.90 -7.68 58.35
C ARG A 657 -5.40 -6.49 59.15
N ILE A 658 -4.28 -5.88 58.74
CA ILE A 658 -3.74 -4.68 59.39
C ILE A 658 -4.60 -3.46 59.12
N ALA A 659 -5.16 -3.33 57.92
CA ALA A 659 -6.05 -2.24 57.53
C ALA A 659 -7.46 -2.32 58.15
N GLY A 660 -7.74 -3.30 59.02
CA GLY A 660 -9.06 -3.45 59.64
C GLY A 660 -10.15 -3.96 58.68
N ALA A 661 -9.77 -4.65 57.60
CA ALA A 661 -10.72 -5.24 56.68
C ALA A 661 -11.53 -6.36 57.35
N LYS A 662 -12.84 -6.40 57.07
CA LYS A 662 -13.73 -7.48 57.52
C LYS A 662 -13.59 -8.71 56.63
N ILE A 663 -12.47 -9.41 56.77
CA ILE A 663 -12.18 -10.65 56.04
C ILE A 663 -12.21 -11.87 56.97
N ASP A 664 -13.25 -12.68 56.81
CA ASP A 664 -13.41 -13.93 57.54
C ASP A 664 -12.47 -15.02 56.99
N LYS A 665 -12.20 -16.04 57.82
CA LYS A 665 -11.55 -17.26 57.33
C LYS A 665 -12.38 -17.90 56.21
N ALA A 666 -11.67 -18.47 55.23
CA ALA A 666 -12.27 -19.20 54.13
C ALA A 666 -11.86 -20.68 54.20
N ASP A 667 -12.83 -21.55 54.01
CA ASP A 667 -12.62 -23.01 53.98
C ASP A 667 -11.92 -23.43 52.67
N GLU A 668 -11.25 -24.59 52.68
CA GLU A 668 -10.57 -25.11 51.49
C GLU A 668 -11.51 -25.41 50.32
N GLN A 669 -12.83 -25.49 50.55
CA GLN A 669 -13.83 -25.67 49.49
C GLN A 669 -13.75 -24.59 48.39
N PHE A 670 -13.32 -23.36 48.73
CA PHE A 670 -13.13 -22.30 47.75
C PHE A 670 -11.97 -22.58 46.77
N LEU A 671 -11.06 -23.47 47.15
CA LEU A 671 -9.94 -23.90 46.30
C LEU A 671 -10.32 -25.06 45.37
N GLU A 672 -11.37 -25.83 45.69
CA GLU A 672 -11.79 -27.00 44.90
C GLU A 672 -12.24 -26.64 43.47
N ASN A 673 -12.64 -25.37 43.27
CA ASN A 673 -12.99 -24.83 41.96
C ASN A 673 -11.79 -24.70 41.00
N TYR A 674 -10.56 -24.91 41.48
CA TYR A 674 -9.35 -24.73 40.69
C TYR A 674 -8.61 -26.04 40.47
N SER A 675 -8.40 -26.37 39.20
CA SER A 675 -7.75 -27.61 38.79
C SER A 675 -6.28 -27.72 39.25
N ASP A 676 -5.64 -26.60 39.57
CA ASP A 676 -4.26 -26.50 40.04
C ASP A 676 -4.13 -26.20 41.54
N ALA A 677 -5.20 -26.37 42.33
CA ALA A 677 -5.20 -26.09 43.76
C ALA A 677 -4.12 -26.85 44.57
N LYS A 678 -3.65 -27.99 44.07
CA LYS A 678 -2.56 -28.79 44.67
C LYS A 678 -1.18 -28.14 44.50
N SER A 679 -1.02 -27.21 43.55
CA SER A 679 0.22 -26.49 43.30
C SER A 679 0.40 -25.27 44.22
N ILE A 680 -0.63 -24.91 44.99
CA ILE A 680 -0.60 -23.80 45.95
C ILE A 680 0.23 -24.22 47.17
N SER A 681 1.24 -23.42 47.52
CA SER A 681 2.05 -23.66 48.71
C SER A 681 1.20 -23.65 49.98
N SER A 682 1.54 -24.48 50.96
CA SER A 682 0.80 -24.60 52.22
C SER A 682 0.61 -23.25 52.94
N TYR A 683 1.62 -22.39 52.94
CA TYR A 683 1.56 -21.05 53.55
C TYR A 683 0.59 -20.09 52.84
N ALA A 684 0.30 -20.33 51.55
CA ALA A 684 -0.52 -19.46 50.74
C ALA A 684 -1.99 -19.89 50.67
N ARG A 685 -2.32 -21.14 51.03
CA ARG A 685 -3.67 -21.70 50.88
C ARG A 685 -4.76 -20.85 51.51
N GLU A 686 -4.56 -20.39 52.75
CA GLU A 686 -5.53 -19.51 53.43
C GLU A 686 -5.72 -18.20 52.65
N GLY A 687 -4.62 -17.58 52.21
CA GLY A 687 -4.66 -16.32 51.47
C GLY A 687 -5.40 -16.45 50.14
N VAL A 688 -5.12 -17.51 49.39
CA VAL A 688 -5.83 -17.79 48.13
C VAL A 688 -7.33 -18.01 48.39
N ALA A 689 -7.69 -18.82 49.40
CA ALA A 689 -9.09 -19.12 49.70
C ALA A 689 -9.89 -17.86 50.08
N ILE A 690 -9.31 -16.98 50.91
CA ILE A 690 -9.94 -15.72 51.31
C ILE A 690 -10.17 -14.82 50.08
N LEU A 691 -9.15 -14.59 49.26
CA LEU A 691 -9.29 -13.68 48.12
C LEU A 691 -10.20 -14.21 47.01
N THR A 692 -10.33 -15.54 46.89
CA THR A 692 -11.35 -16.14 46.04
C THR A 692 -12.75 -15.94 46.62
N LYS A 693 -12.95 -16.17 47.92
CA LYS A 693 -14.24 -15.98 48.59
C LYS A 693 -14.75 -14.54 48.43
N GLU A 694 -13.87 -13.56 48.62
CA GLU A 694 -14.20 -12.13 48.52
C GLU A 694 -14.28 -11.62 47.06
N GLY A 695 -14.13 -12.49 46.05
CA GLY A 695 -14.23 -12.14 44.63
C GLY A 695 -13.10 -11.24 44.11
N VAL A 696 -12.03 -11.05 44.90
CA VAL A 696 -10.84 -10.30 44.52
C VAL A 696 -10.05 -11.08 43.46
N VAL A 697 -9.92 -12.40 43.63
CA VAL A 697 -9.21 -13.30 42.70
C VAL A 697 -10.14 -14.39 42.17
N ASN A 698 -10.36 -14.38 40.85
CA ASN A 698 -11.23 -15.36 40.18
C ASN A 698 -10.46 -16.45 39.41
N GLY A 699 -9.14 -16.32 39.25
CA GLY A 699 -8.33 -17.21 38.42
C GLY A 699 -8.50 -16.96 36.90
N PHE A 700 -7.89 -17.82 36.09
CA PHE A 700 -7.99 -17.82 34.62
C PHE A 700 -8.13 -19.27 34.14
N ASP A 701 -9.13 -19.55 33.30
CA ASP A 701 -9.40 -20.89 32.74
C ASP A 701 -9.47 -22.01 33.80
N GLY A 702 -10.18 -21.74 34.91
CA GLY A 702 -10.34 -22.69 36.01
C GLY A 702 -9.04 -22.97 36.80
N LYS A 703 -8.05 -22.06 36.76
CA LYS A 703 -6.77 -22.16 37.48
C LYS A 703 -6.40 -20.88 38.24
N ILE A 704 -5.69 -21.03 39.35
CA ILE A 704 -5.08 -19.91 40.10
C ILE A 704 -3.74 -19.49 39.49
N ASN A 705 -2.98 -20.45 38.97
CA ASN A 705 -1.59 -20.34 38.52
C ASN A 705 -0.65 -19.80 39.62
N PRO A 706 -0.57 -20.45 40.80
CA PRO A 706 0.05 -19.86 42.00
C PRO A 706 1.53 -19.51 41.82
N LYS A 707 2.25 -20.26 40.98
CA LYS A 707 3.69 -20.10 40.73
C LYS A 707 4.02 -19.13 39.59
N ASN A 708 3.03 -18.70 38.81
CA ASN A 708 3.26 -17.72 37.75
C ASN A 708 3.57 -16.35 38.36
N LEU A 709 4.37 -15.56 37.63
CA LEU A 709 4.64 -14.17 37.99
C LEU A 709 3.42 -13.31 37.71
N ALA A 710 3.17 -12.31 38.57
CA ALA A 710 2.07 -11.37 38.41
C ALA A 710 2.50 -10.14 37.61
N THR A 711 1.74 -9.81 36.57
CA THR A 711 1.95 -8.61 35.76
C THR A 711 1.40 -7.36 36.45
N ARG A 712 1.88 -6.18 36.04
CA ARG A 712 1.42 -4.88 36.57
C ARG A 712 -0.09 -4.68 36.39
N ALA A 713 -0.65 -5.10 35.25
CA ALA A 713 -2.10 -5.02 35.00
C ALA A 713 -2.90 -5.95 35.93
N GLU A 714 -2.45 -7.19 36.16
CA GLU A 714 -3.12 -8.10 37.09
C GLU A 714 -3.12 -7.57 38.52
N ILE A 715 -1.98 -7.04 38.98
CA ILE A 715 -1.86 -6.42 40.30
C ILE A 715 -2.78 -5.21 40.43
N ALA A 716 -2.85 -4.34 39.41
CA ALA A 716 -3.74 -3.20 39.44
C ALA A 716 -5.21 -3.63 39.61
N VAL A 717 -5.64 -4.68 38.91
CA VAL A 717 -7.02 -5.21 39.08
C VAL A 717 -7.25 -5.77 40.47
N VAL A 718 -6.28 -6.50 41.03
CA VAL A 718 -6.39 -7.03 42.41
C VAL A 718 -6.49 -5.90 43.43
N ILE A 719 -5.67 -4.86 43.29
CA ILE A 719 -5.68 -3.71 44.21
C ILE A 719 -6.91 -2.83 44.01
N ALA A 720 -7.41 -2.64 42.79
CA ALA A 720 -8.68 -1.93 42.61
C ALA A 720 -9.83 -2.70 43.28
N LYS A 721 -9.90 -4.02 43.08
CA LYS A 721 -10.94 -4.86 43.68
C LYS A 721 -10.90 -4.88 45.20
N LEU A 722 -9.73 -4.88 45.84
CA LEU A 722 -9.67 -4.83 47.30
C LEU A 722 -10.15 -3.47 47.85
N LEU A 723 -10.00 -2.38 47.09
CA LEU A 723 -10.50 -1.06 47.49
C LEU A 723 -12.02 -0.93 47.27
N THR A 724 -12.61 -1.68 46.34
CA THR A 724 -14.04 -1.58 46.01
C THR A 724 -14.91 -2.65 46.64
N ASN A 725 -14.39 -3.87 46.85
CA ASN A 725 -15.21 -5.03 47.23
C ASN A 725 -15.13 -5.38 48.73
N ILE A 726 -14.16 -4.81 49.45
CA ILE A 726 -13.92 -5.16 50.85
C ILE A 726 -14.41 -4.03 51.74
N GLU A 727 -15.18 -4.40 52.78
CA GLU A 727 -15.54 -3.47 53.83
C GLU A 727 -14.42 -3.31 54.85
N TYR A 728 -14.14 -2.07 55.23
CA TYR A 728 -13.21 -1.69 56.28
C TYR A 728 -14.00 -1.22 57.51
N VAL A 729 -13.46 -1.46 58.71
CA VAL A 729 -14.05 -1.05 59.98
C VAL A 729 -13.73 0.39 60.32
#